data_AF-A0A1N7NGU9-F1
#
_entry.id   AF-A0A1N7NGU9-F1
#
_cell.length_a   1.000
_cell.length_b   1.000
_cell.length_c   1.000
_cell.angle_alpha   90.00
_cell.angle_beta   90.00
_cell.angle_gamma   90.00
#
_symmetry.space_group_name_H-M   'P 1'
#
loop_
_entity.id
_entity.type
_entity.pdbx_description
1 polymer ?
#
loop_
_entity_poly.entity_id
_entity_poly.type
_entity_poly.pdbx_seq_one_letter_code
_entity_poly.pdbx_strand_id
1 'polypeptide(L)'
;MHSMPLTENNDSEQHYLQSMHTATELLSLCEAFTSVQEPKQLEYLLRLQVHPLLGIHTSYVTCIKESNNGDEYLLHTPPAEITREQKEYYILQKEKDALLLGLLNRINEQERYIRLDWNRQAEEIQADTALRAFPNAGTAALLIAGLFRRSKVIGYWLMLVPEHLSKAALPSRLLDLVTLQLSNAVHKIILYEQLHSNKKESESLQLLNIDLAAARNRQDILSLVRTRLLALFPFSHHFICKVNEDDTTLSLYGTDVHSCAQYHPLYETVKAMKVPIADGIWNKVLLSSEPAVFDLTEMEKRETLPMYLRVNAESGIRWVVMLAFKLDEKVIGAWAIAFTHTQQPLSRQLKLIKAIAAPVSVAISNIIANESLHEKREERERLLDANFALADVRDRQKLEEALHLHLPLLLRNSYHSVALVQESKANTEIDIIRIEHLFHTSANNTQLTALHNEGVQWIAVLSLKNGNEPAACLHVYFKGVEKPEKKLLNLLKEISLPASKAFSAILHYEEIVRRDKEKELLLTLSKDIAGIREKEQLLQTIKKRLQQPMGFTHFALAVKDAAGVITTFLADPGSRAKMHPSYYSLFRQELQHDHPFLQHIHQASQPVVINRNNAVAFSELPDVIKVNFESGIEEMVITRLYDGINVFGYWFLFFQERGQILSAQFNLVSAISHQLSTAMLNIRANTELINRDRENELLLNISKMISGAKNYGDVTALIAAKLPEVFLFEHHLIGIIQERDAMIQFVLPPSPTPGITYSEHTYTLSDLLGEETGESLLTSDSFIEITLTSKQIIRFQQITGERIPAQAMVTSFTYSGKLTGIWLLFYTNTPAVSDKKSRLLSSIKDQLSVAIGNLQASEQIQRQLTETSHYKEHLEEEKIYLREELETAYQYADIVGQSNAVKKVFEMVALVAPSDSTVLIQGETGTGKELIARAIHHLSPRQSKLMVKVNCAALPANLVESELFGHEKGSFTGAIERRIGKFELANGGTLFLDEIGEMPLELQVKLLRALQEREIERIGGRSVIKVNVRVVTATNRNLEQEVREGRFRSDLYFRLNTFPIYAPPLREHKEDIPLLANHFVNRFSKKAGKAIDTISQGALQTLMAYDWPGNVRELEHHVERSVLLAQGNTIRQMDVMLRQAFPAAATQGDSSAIKTIDDNERDLIIRALKFCSGKISGTNGAASLLGVPPTTLYSKMKRLHIKKTFNK
;
A
#
# COMPACT_ATOMS: atom_id res chain seq x y z
N MET A 1 24.31 113.48 45.14
CA MET A 1 25.45 114.41 44.96
C MET A 1 25.41 114.99 43.56
N HIS A 2 25.02 116.26 43.40
CA HIS A 2 25.69 117.31 42.61
C HIS A 2 24.81 118.59 42.50
N SER A 3 25.27 119.64 43.18
CA SER A 3 25.22 121.10 42.92
C SER A 3 23.97 121.81 42.34
N MET A 4 23.37 122.72 43.12
CA MET A 4 23.30 124.20 42.95
C MET A 4 22.17 124.85 43.82
N PRO A 5 22.20 126.16 44.11
CA PRO A 5 22.93 126.85 45.18
C PRO A 5 22.06 127.25 46.40
N LEU A 6 22.73 127.46 47.54
CA LEU A 6 22.18 128.09 48.75
C LEU A 6 22.12 129.62 48.55
N THR A 7 20.99 130.23 48.87
CA THR A 7 20.95 131.62 49.35
C THR A 7 20.57 131.61 50.82
N GLU A 8 21.41 132.26 51.60
CA GLU A 8 21.46 132.35 53.05
C GLU A 8 20.21 133.00 53.65
N ASN A 9 19.64 132.37 54.69
CA ASN A 9 19.50 132.98 56.02
C ASN A 9 18.73 132.03 56.95
N ASN A 10 19.45 131.36 57.85
CA ASN A 10 19.10 131.26 59.27
C ASN A 10 20.16 130.41 59.99
N ASP A 11 21.08 131.10 60.65
CA ASP A 11 22.23 130.59 61.44
C ASP A 11 21.85 129.73 62.68
N SER A 12 20.64 129.16 62.72
CA SER A 12 20.18 128.28 63.80
C SER A 12 20.28 126.78 63.46
N GLU A 13 20.52 126.40 62.20
CA GLU A 13 20.67 124.98 61.80
C GLU A 13 22.12 124.45 61.89
N GLN A 14 23.14 125.31 61.82
CA GLN A 14 24.54 124.87 61.87
C GLN A 14 24.99 124.36 63.25
N HIS A 15 24.33 124.80 64.33
CA HIS A 15 24.67 124.35 65.68
C HIS A 15 24.01 123.02 66.10
N TYR A 16 22.94 122.59 65.41
CA TYR A 16 22.29 121.28 65.65
C TYR A 16 22.91 120.16 64.78
N LEU A 17 23.56 120.52 63.66
CA LEU A 17 24.26 119.60 62.77
C LEU A 17 25.69 119.25 63.23
N GLN A 18 26.24 119.93 64.24
CA GLN A 18 27.56 119.64 64.81
C GLN A 18 27.56 118.55 65.91
N SER A 19 26.41 117.95 66.22
CA SER A 19 26.29 116.79 67.13
C SER A 19 25.67 115.56 66.45
N MET A 20 25.95 115.33 65.16
CA MET A 20 25.57 114.08 64.49
C MET A 20 26.67 113.02 64.58
N HIS A 21 26.39 111.96 65.33
CA HIS A 21 27.02 110.67 65.15
C HIS A 21 26.71 110.13 63.73
N THR A 22 27.76 110.14 62.90
CA THR A 22 28.11 109.27 61.76
C THR A 22 27.07 108.94 60.66
N ALA A 23 27.41 109.31 59.41
CA ALA A 23 26.81 108.79 58.17
C ALA A 23 26.69 107.25 58.09
N THR A 24 27.47 106.53 58.89
CA THR A 24 27.43 105.08 59.05
C THR A 24 26.09 104.57 59.59
N GLU A 25 25.45 105.30 60.52
CA GLU A 25 24.14 104.91 61.07
C GLU A 25 23.04 105.03 60.01
N LEU A 26 23.06 106.10 59.22
CA LEU A 26 22.13 106.28 58.09
C LEU A 26 22.32 105.23 56.98
N LEU A 27 23.56 104.83 56.71
CA LEU A 27 23.86 103.75 55.77
C LEU A 27 23.30 102.41 56.27
N SER A 28 23.53 102.11 57.56
CA SER A 28 23.02 100.89 58.21
C SER A 28 21.49 100.81 58.20
N LEU A 29 20.81 101.96 58.39
CA LEU A 29 19.35 102.04 58.32
C LEU A 29 18.85 101.76 56.90
N CYS A 30 19.50 102.33 55.87
CA CYS A 30 19.15 102.07 54.47
C CYS A 30 19.33 100.59 54.11
N GLU A 31 20.44 99.96 54.53
CA GLU A 31 20.67 98.52 54.34
C GLU A 31 19.58 97.69 55.04
N ALA A 32 19.22 98.02 56.26
CA ALA A 32 18.17 97.31 57.00
C ALA A 32 16.81 97.39 56.26
N PHE A 33 16.44 98.56 55.71
CA PHE A 33 15.23 98.69 54.89
C PHE A 33 15.24 97.82 53.63
N THR A 34 16.40 97.62 52.98
CA THR A 34 16.47 96.74 51.80
C THR A 34 16.21 95.27 52.11
N SER A 35 16.44 94.83 53.36
CA SER A 35 16.24 93.44 53.77
C SER A 35 14.78 93.06 54.05
N VAL A 36 13.90 94.04 54.19
CA VAL A 36 12.48 93.82 54.53
C VAL A 36 11.73 93.14 53.38
N GLN A 37 11.08 92.02 53.68
CA GLN A 37 10.21 91.25 52.77
C GLN A 37 8.81 90.99 53.36
N GLU A 38 8.67 91.08 54.69
CA GLU A 38 7.41 90.85 55.40
C GLU A 38 7.05 92.00 56.35
N PRO A 39 5.75 92.25 56.63
CA PRO A 39 5.30 93.32 57.53
C PRO A 39 5.95 93.30 58.93
N LYS A 40 6.16 92.11 59.51
CA LYS A 40 6.77 91.96 60.84
C LYS A 40 8.23 92.45 60.90
N GLN A 41 8.96 92.30 59.79
CA GLN A 41 10.34 92.78 59.70
C GLN A 41 10.37 94.32 59.65
N LEU A 42 9.40 94.91 58.95
CA LEU A 42 9.23 96.37 58.90
C LEU A 42 8.89 96.96 60.27
N GLU A 43 8.00 96.31 61.01
CA GLU A 43 7.64 96.70 62.38
C GLU A 43 8.85 96.72 63.31
N TYR A 44 9.66 95.65 63.28
CA TYR A 44 10.86 95.52 64.10
C TYR A 44 11.88 96.62 63.77
N LEU A 45 12.09 96.89 62.48
CA LEU A 45 12.99 97.93 62.00
C LEU A 45 12.55 99.33 62.45
N LEU A 46 11.25 99.63 62.31
CA LEU A 46 10.69 100.90 62.76
C LEU A 46 10.94 101.10 64.26
N ARG A 47 10.63 100.10 65.08
CA ARG A 47 10.70 100.20 66.53
C ARG A 47 12.11 100.34 67.09
N LEU A 48 13.09 99.65 66.50
CA LEU A 48 14.44 99.59 67.08
C LEU A 48 15.41 100.60 66.49
N GLN A 49 15.21 101.03 65.25
CA GLN A 49 16.16 101.91 64.58
C GLN A 49 15.54 103.26 64.21
N VAL A 50 14.31 103.28 63.70
CA VAL A 50 13.68 104.53 63.23
C VAL A 50 13.12 105.36 64.39
N HIS A 51 12.42 104.72 65.34
CA HIS A 51 11.79 105.41 66.47
C HIS A 51 12.81 106.13 67.37
N PRO A 52 13.93 105.50 67.80
CA PRO A 52 14.94 106.19 68.61
C PRO A 52 15.62 107.33 67.85
N LEU A 53 15.86 107.15 66.55
CA LEU A 53 16.54 108.12 65.69
C LEU A 53 15.70 109.39 65.44
N LEU A 54 14.37 109.27 65.41
CA LEU A 54 13.45 110.40 65.28
C LEU A 54 12.90 110.91 66.62
N GLY A 55 13.23 110.24 67.73
CA GLY A 55 12.67 110.53 69.05
C GLY A 55 11.16 110.31 69.18
N ILE A 56 10.55 109.55 68.26
CA ILE A 56 9.12 109.22 68.31
C ILE A 56 8.90 107.96 69.14
N HIS A 57 7.81 107.90 69.90
CA HIS A 57 7.52 106.73 70.74
C HIS A 57 6.91 105.57 69.95
N THR A 58 6.13 105.88 68.91
CA THR A 58 5.47 104.86 68.09
C THR A 58 5.09 105.42 66.72
N SER A 59 4.97 104.52 65.75
CA SER A 59 4.48 104.84 64.41
C SER A 59 3.84 103.61 63.75
N TYR A 60 2.99 103.86 62.76
CA TYR A 60 2.20 102.85 62.07
C TYR A 60 2.35 103.01 60.58
N VAL A 61 2.47 101.89 59.86
CA VAL A 61 2.51 101.90 58.40
C VAL A 61 1.30 101.19 57.85
N THR A 62 0.63 101.84 56.90
CA THR A 62 -0.47 101.28 56.13
C THR A 62 -0.01 100.99 54.71
N CYS A 63 -0.64 100.02 54.06
CA CYS A 63 -0.54 99.80 52.63
C CYS A 63 -1.91 99.92 51.96
N ILE A 64 -1.92 100.30 50.69
CA ILE A 64 -3.12 100.33 49.86
C ILE A 64 -3.13 99.07 48.99
N LYS A 65 -4.16 98.24 49.16
CA LYS A 65 -4.41 97.08 48.31
C LYS A 65 -5.46 97.46 47.26
N GLU A 66 -5.10 97.33 45.99
CA GLU A 66 -6.04 97.55 44.89
C GLU A 66 -7.16 96.49 44.95
N SER A 67 -8.40 96.94 45.18
CA SER A 67 -9.61 96.12 45.02
C SER A 67 -10.47 96.72 43.89
N ASN A 68 -11.23 95.87 43.20
CA ASN A 68 -12.09 96.31 42.08
C ASN A 68 -13.27 97.22 42.49
N ASN A 69 -13.48 97.51 43.80
CA ASN A 69 -14.58 98.34 44.31
C ASN A 69 -14.11 99.54 45.17
N GLY A 70 -12.83 99.94 45.08
CA GLY A 70 -12.25 101.04 45.84
C GLY A 70 -11.05 100.58 46.68
N ASP A 71 -10.12 101.49 46.94
CA ASP A 71 -8.87 101.21 47.65
C ASP A 71 -9.13 100.64 49.06
N GLU A 72 -8.66 99.41 49.32
CA GLU A 72 -8.68 98.80 50.65
C GLU A 72 -7.38 99.18 51.39
N TYR A 73 -7.52 99.90 52.51
CA TYR A 73 -6.39 100.29 53.36
C TYR A 73 -6.13 99.21 54.40
N LEU A 74 -4.96 98.56 54.36
CA LEU A 74 -4.51 97.63 55.40
C LEU A 74 -3.54 98.33 56.36
N LEU A 75 -3.85 98.28 57.67
CA LEU A 75 -2.88 98.64 58.72
C LEU A 75 -1.97 97.45 59.01
N HIS A 76 -0.67 97.57 58.75
CA HIS A 76 0.26 96.46 58.95
C HIS A 76 0.78 96.31 60.40
N THR A 77 0.59 97.31 61.26
CA THR A 77 1.15 97.29 62.64
C THR A 77 0.20 97.87 63.70
N PRO A 78 -1.02 97.36 63.93
CA PRO A 78 -1.95 97.96 64.89
C PRO A 78 -1.45 97.94 66.37
N PRO A 79 -2.01 98.79 67.26
CA PRO A 79 -1.63 98.85 68.69
C PRO A 79 -1.71 97.50 69.41
N ALA A 80 -0.88 97.32 70.45
CA ALA A 80 -0.66 96.03 71.12
C ALA A 80 -1.92 95.36 71.71
N GLU A 81 -3.00 96.12 71.94
CA GLU A 81 -4.23 95.68 72.60
C GLU A 81 -5.28 95.05 71.65
N ILE A 82 -4.96 94.90 70.36
CA ILE A 82 -5.86 94.23 69.40
C ILE A 82 -5.70 92.70 69.47
N THR A 83 -6.83 91.96 69.54
CA THR A 83 -6.85 90.48 69.61
C THR A 83 -6.21 89.81 68.39
N ARG A 84 -5.76 88.55 68.53
CA ARG A 84 -5.01 87.82 67.49
C ARG A 84 -5.76 87.68 66.16
N GLU A 85 -7.10 87.64 66.18
CA GLU A 85 -7.96 87.62 64.99
C GLU A 85 -8.15 89.00 64.35
N GLN A 86 -8.09 90.07 65.14
CA GLN A 86 -8.18 91.45 64.65
C GLN A 86 -6.83 92.02 64.17
N LYS A 87 -5.71 91.34 64.50
CA LYS A 87 -4.34 91.74 64.13
C LYS A 87 -4.00 91.56 62.66
N GLU A 88 -4.70 90.70 61.93
CA GLU A 88 -4.28 90.37 60.57
C GLU A 88 -4.80 91.33 59.49
N TYR A 89 -5.93 92.02 59.66
CA TYR A 89 -6.48 92.92 58.65
C TYR A 89 -7.44 93.96 59.27
N TYR A 90 -6.94 95.09 59.78
CA TYR A 90 -7.84 96.21 60.07
C TYR A 90 -8.15 96.94 58.76
N ILE A 91 -9.38 96.79 58.26
CA ILE A 91 -9.89 97.47 57.06
C ILE A 91 -10.59 98.75 57.52
N LEU A 92 -10.15 99.91 57.04
CA LEU A 92 -10.81 101.20 57.33
C LEU A 92 -12.25 101.19 56.83
N GLN A 93 -13.21 101.55 57.69
CA GLN A 93 -14.63 101.63 57.34
C GLN A 93 -15.02 103.08 57.08
N LYS A 94 -15.49 103.36 55.86
CA LYS A 94 -15.78 104.72 55.38
C LYS A 94 -16.73 105.53 56.27
N GLU A 95 -17.64 104.87 56.97
CA GLU A 95 -18.63 105.49 57.87
C GLU A 95 -18.09 105.75 59.28
N LYS A 96 -17.02 105.05 59.72
CA LYS A 96 -16.50 105.11 61.09
C LYS A 96 -15.12 105.76 61.23
N ASP A 97 -14.34 105.80 60.14
CA ASP A 97 -12.96 106.33 60.09
C ASP A 97 -12.86 107.59 59.21
N ALA A 98 -13.90 108.43 59.23
CA ALA A 98 -14.07 109.54 58.30
C ALA A 98 -13.00 110.64 58.45
N LEU A 99 -12.53 110.90 59.68
CA LEU A 99 -11.50 111.91 59.94
C LEU A 99 -10.16 111.44 59.38
N LEU A 100 -9.76 110.20 59.69
CA LEU A 100 -8.52 109.63 59.17
C LEU A 100 -8.55 109.56 57.64
N LEU A 101 -9.60 109.01 57.04
CA LEU A 101 -9.75 108.93 55.59
C LEU A 101 -9.70 110.33 54.92
N GLY A 102 -10.28 111.36 55.56
CA GLY A 102 -10.18 112.74 55.10
C GLY A 102 -8.74 113.28 55.09
N LEU A 103 -7.96 113.00 56.13
CA LEU A 103 -6.54 113.36 56.20
C LEU A 103 -5.72 112.59 55.15
N LEU A 104 -5.97 111.30 54.99
CA LEU A 104 -5.28 110.47 53.99
C LEU A 104 -5.54 110.98 52.56
N ASN A 105 -6.77 111.39 52.24
CA ASN A 105 -7.10 111.97 50.94
C ASN A 105 -6.37 113.30 50.66
N ARG A 106 -6.18 114.16 51.68
CA ARG A 106 -5.41 115.41 51.51
C ARG A 106 -3.95 115.17 51.13
N ILE A 107 -3.34 114.07 51.62
CA ILE A 107 -1.99 113.65 51.22
C ILE A 107 -1.96 113.20 49.75
N ASN A 108 -3.02 112.54 49.27
CA ASN A 108 -3.13 112.17 47.85
C ASN A 108 -3.19 113.40 46.94
N GLU A 109 -3.73 114.52 47.42
CA GLU A 109 -4.03 115.68 46.59
C GLU A 109 -2.83 116.62 46.43
N GLN A 110 -2.22 117.19 47.50
CA GLN A 110 -1.04 118.08 47.36
C GLN A 110 -0.11 118.20 48.61
N GLU A 111 -0.41 117.58 49.75
CA GLU A 111 0.38 117.75 50.98
C GLU A 111 1.39 116.60 51.22
N ARG A 112 2.69 116.91 51.37
CA ARG A 112 3.75 115.90 51.60
C ARG A 112 3.69 115.28 53.00
N TYR A 113 3.28 116.09 53.97
CA TYR A 113 3.07 115.71 55.37
C TYR A 113 1.85 116.46 55.91
N ILE A 114 1.04 115.78 56.71
CA ILE A 114 -0.05 116.40 57.46
C ILE A 114 0.24 116.24 58.94
N ARG A 115 0.10 117.35 59.69
CA ARG A 115 0.22 117.34 61.14
C ARG A 115 -1.14 117.66 61.77
N LEU A 116 -1.63 116.72 62.56
CA LEU A 116 -2.82 116.85 63.38
C LEU A 116 -2.40 117.18 64.81
N ASP A 117 -2.91 118.26 65.40
CA ASP A 117 -2.65 118.61 66.79
C ASP A 117 -3.53 117.74 67.70
N TRP A 118 -2.90 116.83 68.44
CA TRP A 118 -3.59 115.77 69.16
C TRP A 118 -4.45 116.32 70.29
N ASN A 119 -3.97 117.37 70.96
CA ASN A 119 -4.66 117.98 72.09
C ASN A 119 -5.75 118.96 71.64
N ARG A 120 -5.53 119.69 70.53
CA ARG A 120 -6.51 120.66 70.02
C ARG A 120 -7.73 120.00 69.38
N GLN A 121 -7.58 118.79 68.83
CA GLN A 121 -8.65 118.06 68.12
C GLN A 121 -9.08 116.78 68.86
N ALA A 122 -8.90 116.73 70.18
CA ALA A 122 -9.15 115.53 70.98
C ALA A 122 -10.56 114.94 70.84
N GLU A 123 -11.60 115.77 70.68
CA GLU A 123 -12.99 115.31 70.49
C GLU A 123 -13.20 114.60 69.14
N GLU A 124 -12.65 115.14 68.05
CA GLU A 124 -12.74 114.54 66.71
C GLU A 124 -11.96 113.22 66.64
N ILE A 125 -10.81 113.16 67.30
CA ILE A 125 -9.97 111.96 67.41
C ILE A 125 -10.67 110.84 68.20
N GLN A 126 -11.41 111.18 69.26
CA GLN A 126 -12.18 110.20 70.03
C GLN A 126 -13.36 109.59 69.26
N ALA A 127 -13.86 110.28 68.23
CA ALA A 127 -14.96 109.82 67.39
C ALA A 127 -14.52 108.87 66.26
N ASP A 128 -13.27 108.96 65.79
CA ASP A 128 -12.73 108.13 64.71
C ASP A 128 -12.19 106.79 65.25
N THR A 129 -12.74 105.67 64.76
CA THR A 129 -12.43 104.35 65.35
C THR A 129 -10.97 103.92 65.18
N ALA A 130 -10.35 104.26 64.05
CA ALA A 130 -8.96 103.97 63.78
C ALA A 130 -8.02 104.87 64.60
N LEU A 131 -8.31 106.17 64.72
CA LEU A 131 -7.47 107.10 65.47
C LEU A 131 -7.57 106.90 66.99
N ARG A 132 -8.75 106.56 67.50
CA ARG A 132 -8.97 106.24 68.92
C ARG A 132 -8.14 105.04 69.41
N ALA A 133 -7.75 104.14 68.52
CA ALA A 133 -6.94 102.99 68.87
C ALA A 133 -5.49 103.37 69.23
N PHE A 134 -5.00 104.56 68.83
CA PHE A 134 -3.65 105.00 69.15
C PHE A 134 -3.49 105.39 70.63
N PRO A 135 -2.35 105.08 71.27
CA PRO A 135 -2.12 105.39 72.69
C PRO A 135 -2.03 106.90 72.96
N ASN A 136 -2.77 107.37 73.98
CA ASN A 136 -2.91 108.79 74.36
C ASN A 136 -1.78 109.34 75.26
N ALA A 137 -0.94 108.50 75.86
CA ALA A 137 0.00 108.94 76.90
C ALA A 137 1.17 109.75 76.32
N GLY A 138 1.09 111.08 76.43
CA GLY A 138 2.17 112.01 76.09
C GLY A 138 2.28 112.40 74.61
N THR A 139 1.32 112.00 73.77
CA THR A 139 1.23 112.37 72.34
C THR A 139 0.72 113.80 72.21
N ALA A 140 1.45 114.66 71.52
CA ALA A 140 1.05 116.05 71.27
C ALA A 140 0.64 116.30 69.81
N ALA A 141 1.10 115.48 68.87
CA ALA A 141 0.67 115.56 67.48
C ALA A 141 0.75 114.20 66.77
N LEU A 142 -0.12 113.99 65.78
CA LEU A 142 -0.01 112.92 64.80
C LEU A 142 0.53 113.51 63.50
N LEU A 143 1.62 112.96 62.98
CA LEU A 143 2.19 113.33 61.70
C LEU A 143 1.99 112.20 60.70
N ILE A 144 1.35 112.48 59.58
CA ILE A 144 1.04 111.50 58.54
C ILE A 144 1.87 111.84 57.31
N ALA A 145 2.62 110.86 56.81
CA ALA A 145 3.40 110.93 55.58
C ALA A 145 2.83 109.97 54.54
N GLY A 146 2.67 110.42 53.29
CA GLY A 146 2.35 109.53 52.18
C GLY A 146 3.55 108.67 51.81
N LEU A 147 3.33 107.37 51.60
CA LEU A 147 4.31 106.47 51.01
C LEU A 147 4.02 106.36 49.53
N PHE A 148 4.98 106.75 48.69
CA PHE A 148 4.77 106.91 47.26
C PHE A 148 5.62 105.94 46.46
N ARG A 149 5.03 105.38 45.41
CA ARG A 149 5.77 104.78 44.29
C ARG A 149 5.55 105.65 43.06
N ARG A 150 6.62 106.32 42.60
CA ARG A 150 6.53 107.34 41.55
C ARG A 150 5.55 108.44 41.98
N SER A 151 4.36 108.48 41.40
CA SER A 151 3.31 109.47 41.66
C SER A 151 2.05 108.87 42.32
N LYS A 152 2.03 107.56 42.62
CA LYS A 152 0.89 106.88 43.26
C LYS A 152 1.20 106.62 44.73
N VAL A 153 0.28 106.98 45.62
CA VAL A 153 0.35 106.58 47.03
C VAL A 153 0.09 105.08 47.12
N ILE A 154 0.98 104.39 47.82
CA ILE A 154 0.95 102.94 48.06
C ILE A 154 0.69 102.61 49.52
N GLY A 155 0.62 103.63 50.38
CA GLY A 155 0.49 103.48 51.82
C GLY A 155 0.71 104.81 52.54
N TYR A 156 0.60 104.80 53.86
CA TYR A 156 0.87 105.97 54.70
C TYR A 156 1.66 105.59 55.94
N TRP A 157 2.45 106.53 56.44
CA TRP A 157 3.20 106.39 57.67
C TRP A 157 2.68 107.40 58.70
N LEU A 158 2.04 106.87 59.73
CA LEU A 158 1.41 107.63 60.81
C LEU A 158 2.34 107.62 62.02
N MET A 159 2.83 108.78 62.45
CA MET A 159 3.80 108.95 63.52
C MET A 159 3.20 109.69 64.70
N LEU A 160 3.28 109.11 65.91
CA LEU A 160 2.84 109.79 67.13
C LEU A 160 4.03 110.56 67.73
N VAL A 161 3.92 111.88 67.74
CA VAL A 161 4.98 112.80 68.18
C VAL A 161 4.72 113.26 69.62
N PRO A 162 5.67 113.06 70.56
CA PRO A 162 5.49 113.46 71.94
C PRO A 162 5.61 114.97 72.18
N GLU A 163 5.09 115.42 73.32
CA GLU A 163 4.96 116.84 73.68
C GLU A 163 6.30 117.62 73.70
N HIS A 164 7.39 116.97 74.14
CA HIS A 164 8.73 117.59 74.18
C HIS A 164 9.32 117.84 72.78
N LEU A 165 8.86 117.11 71.76
CA LEU A 165 9.23 117.30 70.35
C LEU A 165 8.23 118.19 69.59
N SER A 166 7.09 118.54 70.20
CA SER A 166 6.02 119.30 69.51
C SER A 166 6.44 120.71 69.09
N LYS A 167 7.40 121.33 69.80
CA LYS A 167 7.91 122.70 69.55
C LYS A 167 9.20 122.75 68.72
N ALA A 168 9.90 121.63 68.55
CA ALA A 168 11.08 121.53 67.68
C ALA A 168 10.64 120.99 66.31
N ALA A 169 11.04 121.64 65.21
CA ALA A 169 10.82 121.07 63.88
C ALA A 169 11.60 119.76 63.78
N LEU A 170 10.92 118.62 63.60
CA LEU A 170 11.55 117.37 63.20
C LEU A 170 12.44 117.66 61.97
N PRO A 171 13.70 117.17 61.90
CA PRO A 171 14.59 117.47 60.79
C PRO A 171 13.97 117.01 59.47
N SER A 172 13.55 117.96 58.63
CA SER A 172 12.78 117.69 57.40
C SER A 172 13.50 116.74 56.44
N ARG A 173 14.84 116.88 56.33
CA ARG A 173 15.67 116.00 55.49
C ARG A 173 15.73 114.56 55.95
N LEU A 174 15.73 114.32 57.27
CA LEU A 174 15.81 112.97 57.82
C LEU A 174 14.47 112.25 57.65
N LEU A 175 13.38 112.98 57.89
CA LEU A 175 12.03 112.49 57.70
C LEU A 175 11.75 112.11 56.24
N ASP A 176 12.17 112.95 55.29
CA ASP A 176 12.08 112.67 53.85
C ASP A 176 12.84 111.38 53.49
N LEU A 177 14.04 111.20 54.03
CA LEU A 177 14.88 110.03 53.75
C LEU A 177 14.25 108.74 54.27
N VAL A 178 13.74 108.73 55.51
CA VAL A 178 13.08 107.56 56.10
C VAL A 178 11.76 107.25 55.37
N THR A 179 10.98 108.28 55.01
CA THR A 179 9.73 108.12 54.25
C THR A 179 9.98 107.47 52.88
N LEU A 180 11.07 107.84 52.20
CA LEU A 180 11.47 107.21 50.93
C LEU A 180 11.85 105.74 51.11
N GLN A 181 12.62 105.40 52.15
CA GLN A 181 13.00 104.01 52.42
C GLN A 181 11.79 103.15 52.81
N LEU A 182 10.87 103.70 53.60
CA LEU A 182 9.60 103.06 53.94
C LEU A 182 8.74 102.80 52.69
N SER A 183 8.68 103.75 51.76
CA SER A 183 7.94 103.59 50.51
C SER A 183 8.48 102.40 49.70
N ASN A 184 9.82 102.26 49.61
CA ASN A 184 10.44 101.14 48.92
C ASN A 184 10.17 99.79 49.63
N ALA A 185 10.25 99.76 50.96
CA ALA A 185 10.00 98.55 51.74
C ALA A 185 8.54 98.08 51.63
N VAL A 186 7.57 98.98 51.74
CA VAL A 186 6.15 98.67 51.57
C VAL A 186 5.85 98.18 50.16
N HIS A 187 6.43 98.82 49.14
CA HIS A 187 6.26 98.36 47.76
C HIS A 187 6.77 96.93 47.57
N LYS A 188 7.93 96.60 48.16
CA LYS A 188 8.53 95.27 48.08
C LYS A 188 7.63 94.22 48.74
N ILE A 189 7.08 94.50 49.92
CA ILE A 189 6.13 93.60 50.62
C ILE A 189 4.91 93.29 49.73
N ILE A 190 4.27 94.31 49.14
CA ILE A 190 3.11 94.13 48.24
C ILE A 190 3.45 93.19 47.08
N LEU A 191 4.63 93.35 46.49
CA LEU A 191 5.06 92.58 45.32
C LEU A 191 5.35 91.11 45.69
N TYR A 192 5.91 90.85 46.88
CA TYR A 192 6.12 89.49 47.39
C TYR A 192 4.80 88.74 47.63
N GLU A 193 3.79 89.37 48.24
CA GLU A 193 2.48 88.74 48.46
C GLU A 193 1.79 88.36 47.14
N GLN A 194 1.82 89.26 46.14
CA GLN A 194 1.27 88.99 44.81
C GLN A 194 1.98 87.83 44.10
N LEU A 195 3.31 87.80 44.14
CA LEU A 195 4.10 86.70 43.58
C LEU A 195 3.79 85.37 44.26
N HIS A 196 3.65 85.34 45.58
CA HIS A 196 3.37 84.12 46.33
C HIS A 196 1.97 83.56 46.01
N SER A 197 0.95 84.41 45.91
CA SER A 197 -0.41 83.99 45.51
C SER A 197 -0.45 83.44 44.09
N ASN A 198 0.16 84.13 43.12
CA ASN A 198 0.23 83.68 41.73
C ASN A 198 1.01 82.38 41.58
N LYS A 199 2.09 82.21 42.36
CA LYS A 199 2.86 80.97 42.39
C LYS A 199 2.03 79.79 42.88
N LYS A 200 1.28 79.96 43.99
CA LYS A 200 0.39 78.91 44.54
C LYS A 200 -0.73 78.51 43.58
N GLU A 201 -1.31 79.46 42.85
CA GLU A 201 -2.30 79.17 41.79
C GLU A 201 -1.66 78.38 40.64
N SER A 202 -0.51 78.83 40.14
CA SER A 202 0.17 78.17 39.03
C SER A 202 0.61 76.74 39.40
N GLU A 203 1.11 76.52 40.62
CA GLU A 203 1.49 75.19 41.12
C GLU A 203 0.27 74.27 41.23
N SER A 204 -0.87 74.78 41.73
CA SER A 204 -2.11 74.01 41.85
C SER A 204 -2.66 73.59 40.48
N LEU A 205 -2.59 74.47 39.47
CA LEU A 205 -2.99 74.19 38.09
C LEU A 205 -2.06 73.17 37.41
N GLN A 206 -0.74 73.27 37.63
CA GLN A 206 0.23 72.32 37.08
C GLN A 206 0.03 70.91 37.67
N LEU A 207 -0.16 70.80 38.98
CA LEU A 207 -0.45 69.53 39.63
C LEU A 207 -1.77 68.93 39.14
N LEU A 208 -2.80 69.74 38.96
CA LEU A 208 -4.07 69.28 38.40
C LEU A 208 -3.89 68.69 36.98
N ASN A 209 -3.08 69.32 36.11
CA ASN A 209 -2.80 68.76 34.79
C ASN A 209 -2.11 67.39 34.84
N ILE A 210 -1.16 67.22 35.77
CA ILE A 210 -0.46 65.95 36.00
C ILE A 210 -1.45 64.88 36.49
N ASP A 211 -2.27 65.22 37.49
CA ASP A 211 -3.23 64.28 38.08
C ASP A 211 -4.32 63.89 37.06
N LEU A 212 -4.81 64.85 36.26
CA LEU A 212 -5.80 64.59 35.21
C LEU A 212 -5.25 63.70 34.10
N ALA A 213 -3.95 63.80 33.77
CA ALA A 213 -3.32 62.90 32.81
C ALA A 213 -3.21 61.45 33.32
N ALA A 214 -3.22 61.25 34.65
CA ALA A 214 -3.16 59.93 35.28
C ALA A 214 -4.55 59.32 35.56
N ALA A 215 -5.63 60.09 35.44
CA ALA A 215 -6.99 59.62 35.72
C ALA A 215 -7.42 58.50 34.76
N ARG A 216 -8.00 57.43 35.30
CA ARG A 216 -8.36 56.23 34.51
C ARG A 216 -9.86 56.03 34.35
N ASN A 217 -10.64 56.60 35.27
CA ASN A 217 -12.10 56.51 35.23
C ASN A 217 -12.73 57.89 35.52
N ARG A 218 -14.02 58.03 35.17
CA ARG A 218 -14.77 59.29 35.36
C ARG A 218 -14.80 59.78 36.81
N GLN A 219 -14.72 58.87 37.78
CA GLN A 219 -14.82 59.19 39.21
C GLN A 219 -13.51 59.76 39.74
N ASP A 220 -12.37 59.31 39.21
CA ASP A 220 -11.06 59.91 39.46
C ASP A 220 -11.06 61.39 39.06
N ILE A 221 -11.52 61.72 37.85
CA ILE A 221 -11.58 63.12 37.37
C ILE A 221 -12.45 63.97 38.30
N LEU A 222 -13.64 63.49 38.64
CA LEU A 222 -14.56 64.22 39.51
C LEU A 222 -13.94 64.51 40.89
N SER A 223 -13.30 63.51 41.51
CA SER A 223 -12.66 63.70 42.82
C SER A 223 -11.42 64.62 42.76
N LEU A 224 -10.60 64.51 41.71
CA LEU A 224 -9.40 65.33 41.52
C LEU A 224 -9.75 66.81 41.32
N VAL A 225 -10.73 67.09 40.46
CA VAL A 225 -11.24 68.44 40.20
C VAL A 225 -11.76 69.05 41.50
N ARG A 226 -12.52 68.28 42.30
CA ARG A 226 -13.00 68.74 43.60
C ARG A 226 -11.85 69.13 44.54
N THR A 227 -10.93 68.22 44.80
CA THR A 227 -9.84 68.43 45.78
C THR A 227 -8.98 69.64 45.40
N ARG A 228 -8.66 69.81 44.11
CA ARG A 228 -7.82 70.91 43.64
C ARG A 228 -8.53 72.25 43.60
N LEU A 229 -9.80 72.29 43.19
CA LEU A 229 -10.57 73.55 43.18
C LEU A 229 -10.89 74.06 44.58
N LEU A 230 -11.22 73.18 45.53
CA LEU A 230 -11.50 73.57 46.91
C LEU A 230 -10.29 74.23 47.59
N ALA A 231 -9.07 73.89 47.16
CA ALA A 231 -7.84 74.54 47.62
C ALA A 231 -7.67 75.99 47.10
N LEU A 232 -8.38 76.36 46.03
CA LEU A 232 -8.34 77.69 45.42
C LEU A 232 -9.50 78.58 45.89
N PHE A 233 -10.72 78.05 45.93
CA PHE A 233 -11.91 78.76 46.43
C PHE A 233 -13.05 77.80 46.82
N PRO A 234 -13.96 78.21 47.73
CA PRO A 234 -15.08 77.36 48.17
C PRO A 234 -16.21 77.28 47.12
N PHE A 235 -16.77 76.08 46.95
CA PHE A 235 -17.99 75.79 46.19
C PHE A 235 -18.66 74.52 46.77
N SER A 236 -19.91 74.22 46.39
CA SER A 236 -20.66 73.07 46.93
C SER A 236 -20.24 71.75 46.26
N HIS A 237 -20.50 71.64 44.96
CA HIS A 237 -20.24 70.45 44.17
C HIS A 237 -20.17 70.82 42.68
N HIS A 238 -19.79 69.85 41.85
CA HIS A 238 -19.78 70.01 40.40
C HIS A 238 -20.26 68.73 39.70
N PHE A 239 -20.69 68.86 38.45
CA PHE A 239 -21.15 67.74 37.65
C PHE A 239 -20.85 67.95 36.16
N ILE A 240 -20.80 66.84 35.43
CA ILE A 240 -20.46 66.79 34.00
C ILE A 240 -21.64 66.17 33.25
N CYS A 241 -22.06 66.84 32.19
CA CYS A 241 -23.04 66.33 31.23
C CYS A 241 -22.35 65.97 29.93
N LYS A 242 -22.73 64.86 29.30
CA LYS A 242 -22.23 64.39 28.00
C LYS A 242 -23.31 64.58 26.93
N VAL A 243 -22.91 65.03 25.74
CA VAL A 243 -23.77 65.03 24.56
C VAL A 243 -23.99 63.59 24.08
N ASN A 244 -25.24 63.18 23.94
CA ASN A 244 -25.60 61.83 23.51
C ASN A 244 -25.33 61.64 22.01
N GLU A 245 -25.29 60.39 21.54
CA GLU A 245 -25.00 60.07 20.12
C GLU A 245 -26.01 60.63 19.12
N ASP A 246 -27.20 61.02 19.60
CA ASP A 246 -28.22 61.69 18.79
C ASP A 246 -27.92 63.17 18.51
N ASP A 247 -26.83 63.72 19.06
CA ASP A 247 -26.36 65.11 18.98
C ASP A 247 -27.44 66.17 19.33
N THR A 248 -28.56 65.74 19.94
CA THR A 248 -29.73 66.58 20.22
C THR A 248 -30.09 66.58 21.71
N THR A 249 -29.57 65.61 22.47
CA THR A 249 -29.80 65.49 23.91
C THR A 249 -28.51 65.39 24.72
N LEU A 250 -28.60 65.74 26.00
CA LEU A 250 -27.55 65.64 27.01
C LEU A 250 -27.98 64.65 28.10
N SER A 251 -27.02 63.92 28.66
CA SER A 251 -27.23 63.10 29.85
C SER A 251 -26.18 63.40 30.92
N LEU A 252 -26.54 63.18 32.19
CA LEU A 252 -25.59 63.30 33.30
C LEU A 252 -24.52 62.20 33.18
N TYR A 253 -23.28 62.60 32.90
CA TYR A 253 -22.16 61.66 32.76
C TYR A 253 -21.57 61.27 34.12
N GLY A 254 -21.53 62.23 35.04
CA GLY A 254 -21.14 62.00 36.43
C GLY A 254 -21.25 63.26 37.29
N THR A 255 -21.42 63.04 38.59
CA THR A 255 -21.49 64.11 39.60
C THR A 255 -20.50 63.83 40.72
N ASP A 256 -20.08 64.88 41.40
CA ASP A 256 -19.35 64.80 42.65
C ASP A 256 -20.12 63.95 43.70
N VAL A 257 -19.43 63.00 44.33
CA VAL A 257 -19.97 62.11 45.36
C VAL A 257 -20.47 62.87 46.60
N HIS A 258 -20.02 64.11 46.78
CA HIS A 258 -20.46 64.99 47.87
C HIS A 258 -21.53 66.00 47.43
N SER A 259 -22.15 65.81 46.26
CA SER A 259 -23.25 66.67 45.80
C SER A 259 -24.41 66.63 46.78
N CYS A 260 -24.88 67.80 47.24
CA CYS A 260 -26.09 67.87 48.06
C CYS A 260 -27.35 67.46 47.30
N ALA A 261 -27.33 67.56 45.96
CA ALA A 261 -28.45 67.18 45.09
C ALA A 261 -28.74 65.67 45.09
N GLN A 262 -27.77 64.82 45.48
CA GLN A 262 -27.95 63.37 45.49
C GLN A 262 -28.98 62.87 46.51
N TYR A 263 -29.26 63.68 47.53
CA TYR A 263 -30.25 63.37 48.56
C TYR A 263 -31.67 63.79 48.18
N HIS A 264 -31.85 64.41 47.00
CA HIS A 264 -33.14 64.85 46.53
C HIS A 264 -33.98 63.67 45.98
N PRO A 265 -35.30 63.56 46.28
CA PRO A 265 -36.13 62.43 45.83
C PRO A 265 -36.17 62.20 44.31
N LEU A 266 -35.99 63.27 43.53
CA LEU A 266 -35.99 63.22 42.06
C LEU A 266 -34.60 63.00 41.45
N TYR A 267 -33.56 62.76 42.26
CA TYR A 267 -32.20 62.68 41.77
C TYR A 267 -31.97 61.53 40.77
N GLU A 268 -32.45 60.31 41.06
CA GLU A 268 -32.30 59.18 40.13
C GLU A 268 -33.09 59.40 38.83
N THR A 269 -34.23 60.10 38.89
CA THR A 269 -34.98 60.51 37.70
C THR A 269 -34.17 61.47 36.84
N VAL A 270 -33.54 62.50 37.44
CA VAL A 270 -32.68 63.45 36.73
C VAL A 270 -31.45 62.78 36.13
N LYS A 271 -30.85 61.82 36.85
CA LYS A 271 -29.69 61.05 36.40
C LYS A 271 -29.98 60.17 35.19
N ALA A 272 -31.18 59.60 35.09
CA ALA A 272 -31.62 58.80 33.94
C ALA A 272 -32.18 59.65 32.78
N MET A 273 -32.39 60.96 32.99
CA MET A 273 -33.02 61.85 32.01
C MET A 273 -32.10 62.13 30.82
N LYS A 274 -32.69 62.12 29.61
CA LYS A 274 -32.09 62.74 28.41
C LYS A 274 -32.69 64.13 28.24
N VAL A 275 -31.89 65.16 28.50
CA VAL A 275 -32.31 66.56 28.46
C VAL A 275 -32.09 67.12 27.05
N PRO A 276 -33.08 67.74 26.40
CA PRO A 276 -32.89 68.38 25.10
C PRO A 276 -31.87 69.52 25.17
N ILE A 277 -30.95 69.60 24.20
CA ILE A 277 -29.97 70.71 24.12
C ILE A 277 -30.67 72.05 23.84
N ALA A 278 -31.79 72.03 23.10
CA ALA A 278 -32.51 73.21 22.67
C ALA A 278 -33.44 73.83 23.75
N ASP A 279 -33.18 73.59 25.03
CA ASP A 279 -34.05 74.03 26.14
C ASP A 279 -33.88 75.50 26.58
N GLY A 280 -33.07 76.28 25.86
CA GLY A 280 -32.81 77.69 26.15
C GLY A 280 -31.67 77.95 27.15
N ILE A 281 -31.27 76.94 27.94
CA ILE A 281 -30.17 77.02 28.89
C ILE A 281 -28.93 76.32 28.31
N TRP A 282 -29.06 75.03 27.96
CA TRP A 282 -27.93 74.25 27.46
C TRP A 282 -27.43 74.76 26.12
N ASN A 283 -28.30 75.15 25.19
CA ASN A 283 -27.88 75.79 23.94
C ASN A 283 -27.01 77.04 24.17
N LYS A 284 -27.35 77.89 25.15
CA LYS A 284 -26.56 79.08 25.51
C LYS A 284 -25.20 78.70 26.08
N VAL A 285 -25.15 77.65 26.92
CA VAL A 285 -23.90 77.15 27.50
C VAL A 285 -23.00 76.55 26.43
N LEU A 286 -23.53 75.66 25.58
CA LEU A 286 -22.74 74.93 24.57
C LEU A 286 -22.19 75.84 23.47
N LEU A 287 -22.85 76.96 23.18
CA LEU A 287 -22.41 77.96 22.20
C LEU A 287 -21.40 78.98 22.76
N SER A 288 -21.38 79.21 24.09
CA SER A 288 -20.52 80.21 24.72
C SER A 288 -19.06 79.74 24.86
N SER A 289 -18.10 80.65 24.67
CA SER A 289 -16.68 80.47 25.01
C SER A 289 -16.31 80.97 26.41
N GLU A 290 -17.24 81.64 27.09
CA GLU A 290 -17.09 82.13 28.45
C GLU A 290 -17.98 81.35 29.43
N PRO A 291 -17.59 81.21 30.71
CA PRO A 291 -18.44 80.59 31.73
C PRO A 291 -19.78 81.32 31.86
N ALA A 292 -20.88 80.62 31.61
CA ALA A 292 -22.21 81.13 31.79
C ALA A 292 -22.59 81.04 33.28
N VAL A 293 -22.98 82.17 33.86
CA VAL A 293 -23.34 82.27 35.29
C VAL A 293 -24.86 82.38 35.41
N PHE A 294 -25.47 81.49 36.18
CA PHE A 294 -26.91 81.43 36.40
C PHE A 294 -27.24 81.67 37.86
N ASP A 295 -28.09 82.67 38.15
CA ASP A 295 -28.69 82.90 39.46
C ASP A 295 -29.97 82.06 39.56
N LEU A 296 -29.93 80.97 40.32
CA LEU A 296 -31.10 80.10 40.47
C LEU A 296 -32.23 80.79 41.23
N THR A 297 -31.93 81.75 42.10
CA THR A 297 -32.91 82.48 42.91
C THR A 297 -33.65 83.53 42.08
N GLU A 298 -32.97 84.16 41.12
CA GLU A 298 -33.59 85.08 40.17
C GLU A 298 -34.39 84.33 39.10
N MET A 299 -33.86 83.20 38.61
CA MET A 299 -34.52 82.37 37.60
C MET A 299 -35.82 81.75 38.13
N GLU A 300 -35.84 81.27 39.38
CA GLU A 300 -37.06 80.75 40.04
C GLU A 300 -38.19 81.78 40.09
N LYS A 301 -37.86 83.08 40.13
CA LYS A 301 -38.84 84.18 40.17
C LYS A 301 -39.36 84.57 38.79
N ARG A 302 -38.61 84.29 37.72
CA ARG A 302 -38.90 84.75 36.34
C ARG A 302 -39.47 83.67 35.43
N GLU A 303 -39.07 82.41 35.59
CA GLU A 303 -39.43 81.27 34.73
C GLU A 303 -39.56 79.96 35.53
N THR A 304 -40.19 78.93 34.96
CA THR A 304 -40.19 77.59 35.55
C THR A 304 -38.84 76.91 35.32
N LEU A 305 -38.07 76.71 36.40
CA LEU A 305 -36.78 76.03 36.36
C LEU A 305 -36.92 74.59 35.81
N PRO A 306 -36.12 74.19 34.80
CA PRO A 306 -36.05 72.80 34.36
C PRO A 306 -35.69 71.85 35.50
N MET A 307 -36.19 70.62 35.45
CA MET A 307 -36.08 69.65 36.55
C MET A 307 -34.63 69.46 37.04
N TYR A 308 -33.67 69.42 36.11
CA TYR A 308 -32.25 69.25 36.44
C TYR A 308 -31.62 70.44 37.21
N LEU A 309 -32.14 71.66 37.04
CA LEU A 309 -31.73 72.84 37.84
C LEU A 309 -32.56 73.01 39.11
N ARG A 310 -33.86 72.68 39.06
CA ARG A 310 -34.75 72.76 40.22
C ARG A 310 -34.25 71.90 41.38
N VAL A 311 -33.81 70.67 41.08
CA VAL A 311 -33.21 69.77 42.07
C VAL A 311 -31.99 70.42 42.76
N ASN A 312 -31.20 71.22 42.05
CA ASN A 312 -30.06 71.94 42.63
C ASN A 312 -30.51 73.13 43.49
N ALA A 313 -31.47 73.93 43.02
CA ALA A 313 -32.01 75.07 43.75
C ALA A 313 -32.66 74.65 45.09
N GLU A 314 -33.50 73.61 45.06
CA GLU A 314 -34.17 73.03 46.24
C GLU A 314 -33.15 72.39 47.21
N SER A 315 -31.97 72.01 46.72
CA SER A 315 -30.86 71.51 47.53
C SER A 315 -29.94 72.62 48.10
N GLY A 316 -30.37 73.89 48.02
CA GLY A 316 -29.69 75.04 48.63
C GLY A 316 -28.66 75.74 47.75
N ILE A 317 -28.57 75.40 46.46
CA ILE A 317 -27.67 76.07 45.51
C ILE A 317 -28.29 77.41 45.05
N ARG A 318 -27.47 78.45 45.02
CA ARG A 318 -27.88 79.81 44.61
C ARG A 318 -27.31 80.20 43.26
N TRP A 319 -26.08 79.80 42.97
CA TRP A 319 -25.44 80.08 41.70
C TRP A 319 -24.92 78.80 41.05
N VAL A 320 -25.09 78.69 39.73
CA VAL A 320 -24.45 77.64 38.93
C VAL A 320 -23.65 78.28 37.81
N VAL A 321 -22.36 77.95 37.75
CA VAL A 321 -21.48 78.34 36.65
C VAL A 321 -21.35 77.16 35.72
N MET A 322 -21.70 77.34 34.45
CA MET A 322 -21.64 76.30 33.43
C MET A 322 -20.71 76.68 32.28
N LEU A 323 -19.99 75.70 31.76
CA LEU A 323 -19.07 75.92 30.64
C LEU A 323 -19.05 74.69 29.72
N ALA A 324 -19.07 74.93 28.41
CA ALA A 324 -18.96 73.87 27.42
C ALA A 324 -17.57 73.21 27.45
N PHE A 325 -17.55 71.89 27.32
CA PHE A 325 -16.35 71.16 26.98
C PHE A 325 -16.26 71.04 25.47
N LYS A 326 -15.21 71.63 24.91
CA LYS A 326 -14.86 71.52 23.50
C LYS A 326 -13.56 70.75 23.36
N LEU A 327 -13.50 69.86 22.39
CA LEU A 327 -12.27 69.29 21.87
C LEU A 327 -12.16 69.72 20.41
N ASP A 328 -11.12 70.47 20.10
CA ASP A 328 -11.02 71.25 18.86
C ASP A 328 -12.27 72.15 18.68
N GLU A 329 -13.16 71.80 17.75
CA GLU A 329 -14.41 72.50 17.45
C GLU A 329 -15.68 71.72 17.86
N LYS A 330 -15.54 70.47 18.33
CA LYS A 330 -16.69 69.62 18.70
C LYS A 330 -17.02 69.78 20.18
N VAL A 331 -18.28 70.10 20.47
CA VAL A 331 -18.82 70.09 21.84
C VAL A 331 -19.05 68.65 22.28
N ILE A 332 -18.34 68.21 23.32
CA ILE A 332 -18.44 66.85 23.87
C ILE A 332 -19.39 66.78 25.08
N GLY A 333 -19.67 67.93 25.69
CA GLY A 333 -20.43 68.02 26.92
C GLY A 333 -20.35 69.39 27.56
N ALA A 334 -20.71 69.46 28.84
CA ALA A 334 -20.59 70.66 29.64
C ALA A 334 -20.25 70.33 31.10
N TRP A 335 -19.58 71.28 31.73
CA TRP A 335 -19.25 71.27 33.15
C TRP A 335 -20.12 72.27 33.88
N ALA A 336 -20.63 71.90 35.05
CA ALA A 336 -21.34 72.81 35.93
C ALA A 336 -20.72 72.77 37.33
N ILE A 337 -20.59 73.95 37.96
CA ILE A 337 -20.11 74.13 39.33
C ILE A 337 -21.16 74.92 40.11
N ALA A 338 -21.55 74.38 41.26
CA ALA A 338 -22.63 74.90 42.09
C ALA A 338 -22.09 75.61 43.34
N PHE A 339 -22.67 76.78 43.68
CA PHE A 339 -22.30 77.59 44.84
C PHE A 339 -23.51 77.87 45.75
N THR A 340 -23.27 77.88 47.06
CA THR A 340 -24.29 78.11 48.10
C THR A 340 -24.33 79.56 48.61
N HIS A 341 -23.32 80.38 48.30
CA HIS A 341 -23.24 81.77 48.76
C HIS A 341 -24.25 82.67 48.04
N THR A 342 -24.64 83.78 48.68
CA THR A 342 -25.58 84.78 48.12
C THR A 342 -24.92 85.72 47.13
N GLN A 343 -23.61 85.95 47.25
CA GLN A 343 -22.85 86.81 46.35
C GLN A 343 -22.46 86.10 45.05
N GLN A 344 -22.44 86.86 43.95
CA GLN A 344 -22.05 86.36 42.63
C GLN A 344 -20.57 85.91 42.64
N PRO A 345 -20.21 84.81 41.94
CA PRO A 345 -18.83 84.38 41.78
C PRO A 345 -17.92 85.49 41.23
N LEU A 346 -16.74 85.66 41.84
CA LEU A 346 -15.76 86.72 41.51
C LEU A 346 -15.12 86.49 40.14
N SER A 347 -14.71 87.56 39.45
CA SER A 347 -14.05 87.47 38.13
C SER A 347 -12.78 86.61 38.14
N ARG A 348 -12.05 86.57 39.27
CA ARG A 348 -10.88 85.68 39.45
C ARG A 348 -11.29 84.20 39.43
N GLN A 349 -12.41 83.84 40.08
CA GLN A 349 -12.92 82.46 40.10
C GLN A 349 -13.35 82.02 38.70
N LEU A 350 -14.04 82.89 37.94
CA LEU A 350 -14.44 82.59 36.55
C LEU A 350 -13.24 82.35 35.63
N LYS A 351 -12.16 83.13 35.78
CA LYS A 351 -10.90 82.92 35.03
C LYS A 351 -10.25 81.57 35.36
N LEU A 352 -10.24 81.17 36.65
CA LEU A 352 -9.71 79.87 37.07
C LEU A 352 -10.54 78.70 36.55
N ILE A 353 -11.87 78.79 36.64
CA ILE A 353 -12.80 77.77 36.09
C ILE A 353 -12.55 77.58 34.60
N LYS A 354 -12.42 78.68 33.85
CA LYS A 354 -12.10 78.63 32.42
C LYS A 354 -10.75 77.98 32.13
N ALA A 355 -9.71 78.32 32.91
CA ALA A 355 -8.38 77.75 32.75
C ALA A 355 -8.35 76.23 33.00
N ILE A 356 -9.18 75.73 33.92
CA ILE A 356 -9.26 74.32 34.30
C ILE A 356 -10.11 73.50 33.34
N ALA A 357 -11.12 74.11 32.72
CA ALA A 357 -12.06 73.41 31.87
C ALA A 357 -11.42 72.74 30.65
N ALA A 358 -10.38 73.33 30.06
CA ALA A 358 -9.69 72.75 28.91
C ALA A 358 -8.96 71.43 29.25
N PRO A 359 -8.08 71.37 30.27
CA PRO A 359 -7.50 70.11 30.73
C PRO A 359 -8.52 69.03 31.11
N VAL A 360 -9.60 69.42 31.78
CA VAL A 360 -10.68 68.50 32.19
C VAL A 360 -11.43 67.96 30.97
N SER A 361 -11.71 68.80 29.97
CA SER A 361 -12.31 68.41 28.68
C SER A 361 -11.50 67.32 27.98
N VAL A 362 -10.18 67.49 27.89
CA VAL A 362 -9.26 66.51 27.27
C VAL A 362 -9.29 65.19 28.02
N ALA A 363 -9.20 65.23 29.36
CA ALA A 363 -9.20 64.02 30.18
C ALA A 363 -10.53 63.25 30.07
N ILE A 364 -11.68 63.92 30.12
CA ILE A 364 -13.00 63.30 29.98
C ILE A 364 -13.19 62.72 28.59
N SER A 365 -12.75 63.42 27.54
CA SER A 365 -12.84 62.93 26.17
C SER A 365 -12.05 61.62 26.00
N ASN A 366 -10.85 61.55 26.54
CA ASN A 366 -10.02 60.34 26.51
C ASN A 366 -10.71 59.16 27.21
N ILE A 367 -11.34 59.40 28.38
CA ILE A 367 -12.05 58.35 29.11
C ILE A 367 -13.29 57.88 28.33
N ILE A 368 -14.12 58.79 27.84
CA ILE A 368 -15.31 58.44 27.03
C ILE A 368 -14.89 57.65 25.77
N ALA A 369 -13.82 58.08 25.10
CA ALA A 369 -13.30 57.39 23.93
C ALA A 369 -12.79 55.97 24.29
N ASN A 370 -12.09 55.83 25.41
CA ASN A 370 -11.57 54.54 25.86
C ASN A 370 -12.69 53.58 26.31
N GLU A 371 -13.71 54.07 27.02
CA GLU A 371 -14.92 53.30 27.38
C GLU A 371 -15.63 52.79 26.12
N SER A 372 -15.86 53.67 25.12
CA SER A 372 -16.47 53.27 23.84
C SER A 372 -15.62 52.27 23.05
N LEU A 373 -14.28 52.42 23.07
CA LEU A 373 -13.36 51.46 22.46
C LEU A 373 -13.41 50.09 23.18
N HIS A 374 -13.53 50.07 24.50
CA HIS A 374 -13.66 48.83 25.27
C HIS A 374 -14.94 48.08 24.92
N GLU A 375 -16.08 48.76 24.88
CA GLU A 375 -17.36 48.15 24.47
C GLU A 375 -17.31 47.57 23.06
N LYS A 376 -16.74 48.32 22.11
CA LYS A 376 -16.54 47.84 20.72
C LYS A 376 -15.56 46.67 20.65
N ARG A 377 -14.52 46.63 21.50
CA ARG A 377 -13.58 45.50 21.59
C ARG A 377 -14.27 44.25 22.11
N GLU A 378 -15.04 44.34 23.19
CA GLU A 378 -15.80 43.20 23.72
C GLU A 378 -16.84 42.67 22.71
N GLU A 379 -17.56 43.56 22.03
CA GLU A 379 -18.51 43.19 20.97
C GLU A 379 -17.79 42.43 19.84
N ARG A 380 -16.61 42.91 19.43
CA ARG A 380 -15.78 42.28 18.41
C ARG A 380 -15.16 40.96 18.86
N GLU A 381 -14.80 40.82 20.13
CA GLU A 381 -14.29 39.58 20.72
C GLU A 381 -15.38 38.50 20.73
N ARG A 382 -16.60 38.83 21.19
CA ARG A 382 -17.75 37.90 21.14
C ARG A 382 -18.10 37.49 19.70
N LEU A 383 -18.01 38.41 18.74
CA LEU A 383 -18.20 38.11 17.31
C LEU A 383 -17.10 37.18 16.78
N LEU A 384 -15.84 37.40 17.17
CA LEU A 384 -14.72 36.53 16.80
C LEU A 384 -14.91 35.13 17.38
N ASP A 385 -15.28 35.00 18.65
CA ASP A 385 -15.56 33.70 19.28
C ASP A 385 -16.67 32.94 18.56
N ALA A 386 -17.77 33.63 18.23
CA ALA A 386 -18.84 33.04 17.45
C ALA A 386 -18.36 32.60 16.05
N ASN A 387 -17.54 33.42 15.39
CA ASN A 387 -16.97 33.07 14.08
C ASN A 387 -16.03 31.87 14.15
N PHE A 388 -15.18 31.77 15.19
CA PHE A 388 -14.31 30.63 15.40
C PHE A 388 -15.11 29.36 15.69
N ALA A 389 -16.14 29.44 16.53
CA ALA A 389 -17.02 28.32 16.82
C ALA A 389 -17.71 27.82 15.55
N LEU A 390 -18.23 28.73 14.71
CA LEU A 390 -18.86 28.40 13.43
C LEU A 390 -17.88 27.80 12.41
N ALA A 391 -16.61 28.21 12.44
CA ALA A 391 -15.59 27.71 11.51
C ALA A 391 -15.20 26.24 11.75
N ASP A 392 -15.34 25.72 12.98
CA ASP A 392 -14.99 24.33 13.33
C ASP A 392 -16.18 23.36 13.27
N VAL A 393 -17.35 23.85 12.85
CA VAL A 393 -18.55 23.02 12.70
C VAL A 393 -18.38 22.06 11.52
N ARG A 394 -18.73 20.78 11.73
CA ARG A 394 -18.61 19.71 10.72
C ARG A 394 -19.93 19.03 10.35
N ASP A 395 -21.00 19.32 11.07
CA ASP A 395 -22.32 18.74 10.83
C ASP A 395 -23.41 19.74 11.25
N ARG A 396 -24.65 19.48 10.81
CA ARG A 396 -25.78 20.40 11.03
C ARG A 396 -26.15 20.56 12.49
N GLN A 397 -26.02 19.49 13.29
CA GLN A 397 -26.37 19.53 14.70
C GLN A 397 -25.40 20.46 15.46
N LYS A 398 -24.10 20.33 15.20
CA LYS A 398 -23.08 21.21 15.78
C LYS A 398 -23.24 22.66 15.33
N LEU A 399 -23.77 22.90 14.12
CA LEU A 399 -24.08 24.26 13.65
C LEU A 399 -25.15 24.90 14.52
N GLU A 400 -26.24 24.17 14.77
CA GLU A 400 -27.32 24.63 15.64
C GLU A 400 -26.83 24.83 17.09
N GLU A 401 -26.04 23.91 17.63
CA GLU A 401 -25.45 24.02 18.98
C GLU A 401 -24.56 25.26 19.12
N ALA A 402 -23.69 25.53 18.13
CA ALA A 402 -22.83 26.72 18.13
C ALA A 402 -23.65 28.02 18.07
N LEU A 403 -24.68 28.05 17.21
CA LEU A 403 -25.57 29.21 17.10
C LEU A 403 -26.38 29.43 18.39
N HIS A 404 -26.87 28.36 19.01
CA HIS A 404 -27.59 28.42 20.28
C HIS A 404 -26.71 28.93 21.44
N LEU A 405 -25.42 28.61 21.44
CA LEU A 405 -24.50 29.02 22.51
C LEU A 405 -24.06 30.48 22.38
N HIS A 406 -23.76 30.94 21.16
CA HIS A 406 -23.10 32.24 20.95
C HIS A 406 -24.07 33.40 20.61
N LEU A 407 -25.22 33.14 19.98
CA LEU A 407 -26.20 34.20 19.71
C LEU A 407 -26.75 34.90 20.97
N PRO A 408 -27.05 34.20 22.09
CA PRO A 408 -27.48 34.88 23.32
C PRO A 408 -26.46 35.89 23.86
N LEU A 409 -25.17 35.56 23.77
CA LEU A 409 -24.07 36.41 24.25
C LEU A 409 -23.91 37.68 23.40
N LEU A 410 -24.23 37.59 22.11
CA LEU A 410 -24.17 38.70 21.16
C LEU A 410 -25.41 39.58 21.19
N LEU A 411 -26.60 38.99 21.30
CA LEU A 411 -27.88 39.68 21.20
C LEU A 411 -28.49 40.10 22.55
N ARG A 412 -27.88 39.69 23.67
CA ARG A 412 -28.33 39.98 25.05
C ARG A 412 -29.81 39.59 25.28
N ASN A 413 -30.51 40.30 26.16
CA ASN A 413 -31.89 40.03 26.63
C ASN A 413 -32.99 40.05 25.55
N SER A 414 -32.65 40.21 24.26
CA SER A 414 -33.60 40.30 23.15
C SER A 414 -33.82 38.97 22.42
N TYR A 415 -33.12 37.90 22.79
CA TYR A 415 -33.12 36.59 22.12
C TYR A 415 -34.02 35.55 22.82
N HIS A 416 -34.73 34.71 22.04
CA HIS A 416 -35.50 33.55 22.53
C HIS A 416 -34.90 32.22 22.07
N SER A 417 -34.80 31.99 20.76
CA SER A 417 -34.27 30.75 20.18
C SER A 417 -33.79 30.95 18.74
N VAL A 418 -33.16 29.92 18.16
CA VAL A 418 -32.71 29.89 16.77
C VAL A 418 -33.11 28.54 16.14
N ALA A 419 -33.42 28.53 14.84
CA ALA A 419 -33.71 27.29 14.11
C ALA A 419 -33.14 27.34 12.69
N LEU A 420 -32.59 26.21 12.22
CA LEU A 420 -32.16 26.03 10.85
C LEU A 420 -33.31 25.42 10.02
N VAL A 421 -33.74 26.12 8.97
CA VAL A 421 -34.88 25.70 8.14
C VAL A 421 -34.41 25.50 6.70
N GLN A 422 -34.65 24.31 6.14
CA GLN A 422 -34.42 24.05 4.71
C GLN A 422 -35.59 24.57 3.87
N GLU A 423 -35.56 25.85 3.52
CA GLU A 423 -36.50 26.46 2.59
C GLU A 423 -35.77 27.15 1.43
N SER A 424 -36.27 26.94 0.20
CA SER A 424 -35.59 27.35 -1.04
C SER A 424 -35.90 28.78 -1.51
N LYS A 425 -36.58 29.61 -0.70
CA LYS A 425 -37.07 30.92 -1.14
C LYS A 425 -36.98 32.02 -0.07
N ALA A 426 -35.77 32.45 0.25
CA ALA A 426 -35.54 33.78 0.81
C ALA A 426 -34.65 34.56 -0.17
N ASN A 427 -35.23 35.55 -0.87
CA ASN A 427 -34.54 36.38 -1.87
C ASN A 427 -33.81 37.59 -1.26
N THR A 428 -34.07 37.91 0.01
CA THR A 428 -33.52 39.05 0.75
C THR A 428 -32.50 38.59 1.78
N GLU A 429 -31.58 39.50 2.14
CA GLU A 429 -30.44 39.19 3.01
C GLU A 429 -30.85 38.95 4.48
N ILE A 430 -31.81 39.74 4.99
CA ILE A 430 -32.52 39.52 6.25
C ILE A 430 -33.96 40.03 6.10
N ASP A 431 -34.95 39.19 6.38
CA ASP A 431 -36.36 39.58 6.53
C ASP A 431 -36.75 39.62 8.01
N ILE A 432 -37.59 40.58 8.38
CA ILE A 432 -38.13 40.71 9.74
C ILE A 432 -39.64 40.54 9.65
N ILE A 433 -40.14 39.50 10.31
CA ILE A 433 -41.52 39.08 10.21
C ILE A 433 -42.14 39.09 11.60
N ARG A 434 -43.32 39.70 11.75
CA ARG A 434 -44.14 39.49 12.97
C ARG A 434 -44.67 38.07 12.96
N ILE A 435 -44.52 37.36 14.07
CA ILE A 435 -44.93 35.95 14.14
C ILE A 435 -46.43 35.75 13.80
N GLU A 436 -47.27 36.73 14.14
CA GLU A 436 -48.71 36.76 13.84
C GLU A 436 -49.02 36.69 12.34
N HIS A 437 -48.14 37.23 11.49
CA HIS A 437 -48.34 37.23 10.03
C HIS A 437 -48.07 35.87 9.38
N LEU A 438 -47.42 34.93 10.08
CA LEU A 438 -47.09 33.60 9.56
C LEU A 438 -48.19 32.56 9.79
N PHE A 439 -49.16 32.83 10.67
CA PHE A 439 -50.25 31.89 10.96
C PHE A 439 -51.17 31.57 9.78
N HIS A 440 -51.15 32.40 8.73
CA HIS A 440 -52.03 32.27 7.57
C HIS A 440 -51.40 31.53 6.36
N THR A 441 -50.12 31.15 6.41
CA THR A 441 -49.37 30.69 5.21
C THR A 441 -48.80 29.27 5.27
N SER A 442 -48.70 28.61 6.43
CA SER A 442 -48.09 27.27 6.55
C SER A 442 -49.07 26.19 7.03
N ALA A 443 -49.06 25.02 6.39
CA ALA A 443 -49.95 23.88 6.70
C ALA A 443 -49.68 23.16 8.05
N ASN A 444 -48.68 23.59 8.84
CA ASN A 444 -48.36 23.04 10.17
C ASN A 444 -48.31 24.16 11.22
N ASN A 445 -49.47 24.48 11.81
CA ASN A 445 -49.65 25.64 12.69
C ASN A 445 -49.21 25.43 14.16
N THR A 446 -48.91 24.20 14.59
CA THR A 446 -48.70 23.87 16.01
C THR A 446 -47.43 24.48 16.61
N GLN A 447 -46.32 24.53 15.86
CA GLN A 447 -45.02 24.97 16.37
C GLN A 447 -44.92 26.51 16.46
N LEU A 448 -45.44 27.22 15.46
CA LEU A 448 -45.53 28.69 15.47
C LEU A 448 -46.47 29.20 16.57
N THR A 449 -47.57 28.49 16.82
CA THR A 449 -48.53 28.85 17.88
C THR A 449 -47.91 28.70 19.27
N ALA A 450 -47.09 27.67 19.48
CA ALA A 450 -46.35 27.48 20.74
C ALA A 450 -45.37 28.63 21.01
N LEU A 451 -44.56 29.02 20.02
CA LEU A 451 -43.60 30.13 20.14
C LEU A 451 -44.27 31.47 20.45
N HIS A 452 -45.44 31.74 19.84
CA HIS A 452 -46.23 32.93 20.16
C HIS A 452 -46.77 32.91 21.60
N ASN A 453 -47.26 31.75 22.08
CA ASN A 453 -47.71 31.60 23.47
C ASN A 453 -46.56 31.75 24.49
N GLU A 454 -45.31 31.48 24.08
CA GLU A 454 -44.11 31.74 24.88
C GLU A 454 -43.68 33.23 24.89
N GLY A 455 -44.37 34.09 24.14
CA GLY A 455 -44.16 35.54 24.10
C GLY A 455 -43.20 36.04 23.02
N VAL A 456 -42.89 35.21 22.02
CA VAL A 456 -42.13 35.64 20.82
C VAL A 456 -43.00 36.58 19.98
N GLN A 457 -42.46 37.71 19.55
CA GLN A 457 -43.18 38.72 18.77
C GLN A 457 -42.63 38.87 17.34
N TRP A 458 -41.31 38.68 17.18
CA TRP A 458 -40.61 38.91 15.91
C TRP A 458 -39.67 37.77 15.56
N ILE A 459 -39.51 37.54 14.26
CA ILE A 459 -38.60 36.57 13.67
C ILE A 459 -37.70 37.30 12.68
N ALA A 460 -36.39 37.18 12.82
CA ALA A 460 -35.45 37.54 11.77
C ALA A 460 -35.10 36.28 10.97
N VAL A 461 -35.34 36.31 9.67
CA VAL A 461 -35.02 35.23 8.72
C VAL A 461 -33.79 35.64 7.94
N LEU A 462 -32.69 34.90 8.09
CA LEU A 462 -31.45 35.14 7.37
C LEU A 462 -31.23 34.06 6.32
N SER A 463 -30.92 34.45 5.09
CA SER A 463 -30.60 33.51 4.01
C SER A 463 -29.17 32.97 4.17
N LEU A 464 -29.03 31.65 4.30
CA LEU A 464 -27.74 30.96 4.25
C LEU A 464 -27.44 30.54 2.81
N LYS A 465 -26.35 31.09 2.27
CA LYS A 465 -26.00 30.92 0.86
C LYS A 465 -24.92 29.87 0.65
N ASN A 466 -25.06 29.06 -0.40
CA ASN A 466 -24.00 28.24 -0.94
C ASN A 466 -23.46 28.93 -2.21
N GLY A 467 -22.35 29.67 -2.08
CA GLY A 467 -21.92 30.59 -3.14
C GLY A 467 -22.91 31.76 -3.27
N ASN A 468 -23.56 31.89 -4.44
CA ASN A 468 -24.55 32.94 -4.70
C ASN A 468 -26.01 32.48 -4.53
N GLU A 469 -26.25 31.19 -4.32
CA GLU A 469 -27.61 30.63 -4.25
C GLU A 469 -28.07 30.43 -2.79
N PRO A 470 -29.31 30.78 -2.44
CA PRO A 470 -29.89 30.49 -1.13
C PRO A 470 -30.09 28.98 -0.97
N ALA A 471 -29.50 28.40 0.07
CA ALA A 471 -29.51 26.95 0.32
C ALA A 471 -30.29 26.56 1.59
N ALA A 472 -30.37 27.45 2.57
CA ALA A 472 -31.17 27.30 3.79
C ALA A 472 -31.50 28.68 4.39
N CYS A 473 -32.32 28.71 5.44
CA CYS A 473 -32.65 29.89 6.20
C CYS A 473 -32.33 29.68 7.69
N LEU A 474 -31.83 30.72 8.35
CA LEU A 474 -31.66 30.78 9.80
C LEU A 474 -32.75 31.67 10.39
N HIS A 475 -33.58 31.12 11.27
CA HIS A 475 -34.65 31.85 11.95
C HIS A 475 -34.20 32.21 13.36
N VAL A 476 -34.19 33.50 13.69
CA VAL A 476 -33.86 34.02 15.03
C VAL A 476 -35.12 34.63 15.64
N TYR A 477 -35.53 34.12 16.80
CA TYR A 477 -36.78 34.49 17.48
C TYR A 477 -36.51 35.51 18.58
N PHE A 478 -37.28 36.60 18.63
CA PHE A 478 -37.14 37.70 19.59
C PHE A 478 -38.34 37.81 20.54
N LYS A 479 -38.06 38.05 21.83
CA LYS A 479 -39.04 38.20 22.91
C LYS A 479 -38.89 39.53 23.64
N GLY A 480 -40.01 40.19 23.96
CA GLY A 480 -40.04 41.41 24.79
C GLY A 480 -39.49 42.67 24.14
N VAL A 481 -39.49 42.75 22.80
CA VAL A 481 -38.96 43.90 22.03
C VAL A 481 -40.01 44.38 21.04
N GLU A 482 -40.31 45.69 21.02
CA GLU A 482 -41.31 46.26 20.08
C GLU A 482 -40.95 46.04 18.62
N LYS A 483 -39.66 46.15 18.28
CA LYS A 483 -39.04 45.79 16.99
C LYS A 483 -37.52 45.70 17.17
N PRO A 484 -36.82 44.70 16.61
CA PRO A 484 -35.36 44.62 16.70
C PRO A 484 -34.68 45.88 16.14
N GLU A 485 -33.81 46.49 16.94
CA GLU A 485 -33.06 47.70 16.55
C GLU A 485 -32.07 47.42 15.42
N LYS A 486 -31.71 48.48 14.68
CA LYS A 486 -30.76 48.40 13.54
C LYS A 486 -29.40 47.82 13.96
N LYS A 487 -28.95 48.07 15.19
CA LYS A 487 -27.69 47.52 15.72
C LYS A 487 -27.72 45.99 15.80
N LEU A 488 -28.80 45.40 16.32
CA LEU A 488 -28.99 43.94 16.42
C LEU A 488 -29.03 43.28 15.04
N LEU A 489 -29.68 43.93 14.07
CA LEU A 489 -29.76 43.42 12.70
C LEU A 489 -28.39 43.40 12.01
N ASN A 490 -27.55 44.42 12.24
CA ASN A 490 -26.19 44.44 11.72
C ASN A 490 -25.33 43.31 12.30
N LEU A 491 -25.44 43.03 13.60
CA LEU A 491 -24.75 41.90 14.23
C LEU A 491 -25.17 40.56 13.64
N LEU A 492 -26.48 40.39 13.41
CA LEU A 492 -27.02 39.23 12.73
C LEU A 492 -26.49 39.09 11.29
N LYS A 493 -26.35 40.20 10.55
CA LYS A 493 -25.71 40.18 9.22
C LYS A 493 -24.26 39.72 9.29
N GLU A 494 -23.49 40.18 10.27
CA GLU A 494 -22.09 39.77 10.42
C GLU A 494 -21.92 38.28 10.69
N ILE A 495 -22.87 37.65 11.40
CA ILE A 495 -22.87 36.20 11.68
C ILE A 495 -23.37 35.38 10.47
N SER A 496 -24.26 35.96 9.65
CA SER A 496 -24.86 35.26 8.50
C SER A 496 -23.84 34.71 7.50
N LEU A 497 -22.74 35.44 7.27
CA LEU A 497 -21.70 35.06 6.33
C LEU A 497 -20.85 33.87 6.83
N PRO A 498 -20.28 33.90 8.05
CA PRO A 498 -19.68 32.74 8.71
C PRO A 498 -20.60 31.52 8.76
N ALA A 499 -21.87 31.70 9.13
CA ALA A 499 -22.85 30.62 9.16
C ALA A 499 -23.11 30.04 7.77
N SER A 500 -23.19 30.88 6.72
CA SER A 500 -23.31 30.44 5.33
C SER A 500 -22.10 29.63 4.87
N LYS A 501 -20.89 30.08 5.23
CA LYS A 501 -19.64 29.36 4.94
C LYS A 501 -19.58 28.00 5.64
N ALA A 502 -19.93 27.96 6.92
CA ALA A 502 -20.01 26.71 7.70
C ALA A 502 -21.02 25.74 7.07
N PHE A 503 -22.22 26.24 6.73
CA PHE A 503 -23.24 25.44 6.07
C PHE A 503 -22.82 24.92 4.69
N SER A 504 -22.19 25.76 3.87
CA SER A 504 -21.61 25.36 2.57
C SER A 504 -20.53 24.29 2.74
N ALA A 505 -19.64 24.43 3.74
CA ALA A 505 -18.62 23.43 4.06
C ALA A 505 -19.23 22.08 4.50
N ILE A 506 -20.31 22.11 5.30
CA ILE A 506 -21.05 20.90 5.68
C ILE A 506 -21.65 20.22 4.44
N LEU A 507 -22.33 20.96 3.56
CA LEU A 507 -22.87 20.40 2.32
C LEU A 507 -21.78 19.80 1.44
N HIS A 508 -20.64 20.49 1.32
CA HIS A 508 -19.52 19.99 0.54
C HIS A 508 -18.92 18.72 1.17
N TYR A 509 -18.79 18.67 2.50
CA TYR A 509 -18.34 17.49 3.23
C TYR A 509 -19.32 16.32 3.09
N GLU A 510 -20.64 16.55 3.20
CA GLU A 510 -21.68 15.55 2.94
C GLU A 510 -21.54 14.98 1.52
N GLU A 511 -21.28 15.83 0.51
CA GLU A 511 -21.02 15.39 -0.87
C GLU A 511 -19.71 14.59 -1.00
N ILE A 512 -18.63 15.01 -0.33
CA ILE A 512 -17.35 14.29 -0.29
C ILE A 512 -17.55 12.91 0.33
N VAL A 513 -18.19 12.82 1.49
CA VAL A 513 -18.48 11.54 2.17
C VAL A 513 -19.34 10.64 1.29
N ARG A 514 -20.34 11.19 0.58
CA ARG A 514 -21.13 10.42 -0.39
C ARG A 514 -20.26 9.89 -1.52
N ARG A 515 -19.43 10.73 -2.14
CA ARG A 515 -18.50 10.33 -3.22
C ARG A 515 -17.45 9.32 -2.74
N ASP A 516 -16.97 9.44 -1.50
CA ASP A 516 -16.02 8.51 -0.91
C ASP A 516 -16.66 7.15 -0.65
N LYS A 517 -17.92 7.10 -0.16
CA LYS A 517 -18.69 5.85 -0.07
C LYS A 517 -18.91 5.23 -1.46
N GLU A 518 -19.23 6.02 -2.48
CA GLU A 518 -19.37 5.55 -3.86
C GLU A 518 -18.04 4.99 -4.40
N LYS A 519 -16.91 5.67 -4.15
CA LYS A 519 -15.57 5.19 -4.52
C LYS A 519 -15.18 3.93 -3.76
N GLU A 520 -15.46 3.85 -2.46
CA GLU A 520 -15.19 2.66 -1.64
C GLU A 520 -15.99 1.46 -2.15
N LEU A 521 -17.27 1.66 -2.47
CA LEU A 521 -18.11 0.65 -3.12
C LEU A 521 -17.47 0.18 -4.44
N LEU A 522 -17.06 1.09 -5.31
CA LEU A 522 -16.42 0.76 -6.60
C LEU A 522 -15.05 0.08 -6.42
N LEU A 523 -14.24 0.48 -5.45
CA LEU A 523 -12.93 -0.12 -5.15
C LEU A 523 -13.08 -1.54 -4.59
N THR A 524 -13.97 -1.71 -3.61
CA THR A 524 -14.25 -3.01 -3.00
C THR A 524 -14.87 -3.96 -4.01
N LEU A 525 -15.81 -3.48 -4.82
CA LEU A 525 -16.39 -4.24 -5.93
C LEU A 525 -15.33 -4.63 -6.96
N SER A 526 -14.45 -3.70 -7.37
CA SER A 526 -13.38 -3.97 -8.33
C SER A 526 -12.41 -5.04 -7.82
N LYS A 527 -12.04 -4.96 -6.53
CA LYS A 527 -11.18 -5.95 -5.87
C LYS A 527 -11.82 -7.33 -5.84
N ASP A 528 -13.10 -7.41 -5.46
CA ASP A 528 -13.84 -8.67 -5.41
C ASP A 528 -14.04 -9.24 -6.83
N ILE A 529 -14.32 -8.40 -7.83
CA ILE A 529 -14.53 -8.78 -9.23
C ILE A 529 -13.26 -9.36 -9.88
N ALA A 530 -12.07 -8.85 -9.57
CA ALA A 530 -10.82 -9.32 -10.18
C ALA A 530 -10.59 -10.84 -10.03
N GLY A 531 -11.04 -11.40 -8.91
CA GLY A 531 -10.93 -12.83 -8.58
C GLY A 531 -12.09 -13.69 -9.09
N ILE A 532 -13.15 -13.10 -9.64
CA ILE A 532 -14.32 -13.86 -10.07
C ILE A 532 -14.00 -14.66 -11.33
N ARG A 533 -14.34 -15.94 -11.28
CA ARG A 533 -14.14 -16.91 -12.37
C ARG A 533 -15.41 -17.66 -12.73
N GLU A 534 -16.40 -17.68 -11.84
CA GLU A 534 -17.66 -18.41 -12.00
C GLU A 534 -18.89 -17.53 -11.77
N LYS A 535 -20.02 -17.94 -12.37
CA LYS A 535 -21.32 -17.24 -12.25
C LYS A 535 -21.84 -17.16 -10.82
N GLU A 536 -21.63 -18.20 -10.01
CA GLU A 536 -22.08 -18.27 -8.62
C GLU A 536 -21.35 -17.25 -7.74
N GLN A 537 -20.06 -17.07 -7.95
CA GLN A 537 -19.26 -16.05 -7.26
C GLN A 537 -19.74 -14.64 -7.63
N LEU A 538 -20.07 -14.39 -8.90
CA LEU A 538 -20.64 -13.12 -9.34
C LEU A 538 -21.98 -12.84 -8.67
N LEU A 539 -22.86 -13.85 -8.58
CA LEU A 539 -24.14 -13.74 -7.88
C LEU A 539 -23.96 -13.34 -6.42
N GLN A 540 -23.07 -14.03 -5.69
CA GLN A 540 -22.81 -13.75 -4.29
C GLN A 540 -22.21 -12.35 -4.08
N THR A 541 -21.28 -11.92 -4.95
CA THR A 541 -20.67 -10.59 -4.88
C THR A 541 -21.71 -9.49 -5.11
N ILE A 542 -22.56 -9.61 -6.14
CA ILE A 542 -23.62 -8.62 -6.40
C ILE A 542 -24.59 -8.55 -5.22
N LYS A 543 -25.03 -9.70 -4.68
CA LYS A 543 -25.90 -9.72 -3.50
C LYS A 543 -25.27 -9.06 -2.28
N LYS A 544 -24.03 -9.45 -1.95
CA LYS A 544 -23.33 -8.97 -0.75
C LYS A 544 -22.96 -7.50 -0.83
N ARG A 545 -22.53 -7.02 -2.01
CA ARG A 545 -21.96 -5.67 -2.17
C ARG A 545 -22.94 -4.64 -2.70
N LEU A 546 -23.91 -5.04 -3.53
CA LEU A 546 -24.74 -4.08 -4.27
C LEU A 546 -26.19 -4.07 -3.79
N GLN A 547 -26.77 -5.22 -3.45
CA GLN A 547 -28.20 -5.35 -3.16
C GLN A 547 -28.67 -4.47 -2.00
N GLN A 548 -27.96 -4.50 -0.87
CA GLN A 548 -28.26 -3.66 0.29
C GLN A 548 -27.94 -2.16 0.04
N PRO A 549 -26.73 -1.78 -0.41
CA PRO A 549 -26.39 -0.37 -0.60
C PRO A 549 -27.20 0.35 -1.68
N MET A 550 -27.70 -0.38 -2.69
CA MET A 550 -28.53 0.19 -3.76
C MET A 550 -30.03 -0.04 -3.58
N GLY A 551 -30.47 -0.85 -2.61
CA GLY A 551 -31.89 -1.04 -2.28
C GLY A 551 -32.71 -1.86 -3.28
N PHE A 552 -32.09 -2.56 -4.25
CA PHE A 552 -32.84 -3.41 -5.19
C PHE A 552 -33.20 -4.75 -4.56
N THR A 553 -34.35 -5.29 -4.96
CA THR A 553 -34.85 -6.58 -4.46
C THR A 553 -34.19 -7.79 -5.08
N HIS A 554 -33.93 -7.73 -6.38
CA HIS A 554 -33.24 -8.77 -7.14
C HIS A 554 -32.72 -8.16 -8.46
N PHE A 555 -31.96 -8.94 -9.23
CA PHE A 555 -31.37 -8.48 -10.48
C PHE A 555 -31.30 -9.60 -11.53
N ALA A 556 -31.06 -9.21 -12.79
CA ALA A 556 -30.73 -10.11 -13.88
C ALA A 556 -29.66 -9.51 -14.79
N LEU A 557 -28.76 -10.35 -15.29
CA LEU A 557 -27.77 -10.01 -16.31
C LEU A 557 -28.10 -10.81 -17.56
N ALA A 558 -28.23 -10.13 -18.69
CA ALA A 558 -28.50 -10.73 -19.99
C ALA A 558 -27.37 -10.41 -20.98
N VAL A 559 -27.09 -11.33 -21.91
CA VAL A 559 -26.06 -11.20 -22.93
C VAL A 559 -26.63 -11.49 -24.32
N LYS A 560 -26.08 -10.81 -25.32
CA LYS A 560 -26.35 -11.04 -26.73
C LYS A 560 -25.48 -12.19 -27.22
N ASP A 561 -26.10 -13.19 -27.84
CA ASP A 561 -25.39 -14.27 -28.51
C ASP A 561 -24.95 -13.91 -29.94
N ALA A 562 -24.33 -14.85 -30.65
CA ALA A 562 -23.84 -14.62 -32.02
C ALA A 562 -24.97 -14.43 -33.06
N ALA A 563 -26.16 -14.97 -32.81
CA ALA A 563 -27.34 -14.79 -33.66
C ALA A 563 -28.07 -13.47 -33.37
N GLY A 564 -27.65 -12.74 -32.34
CA GLY A 564 -28.27 -11.49 -31.93
C GLY A 564 -29.46 -11.68 -30.98
N VAL A 565 -29.62 -12.87 -30.41
CA VAL A 565 -30.65 -13.15 -29.41
C VAL A 565 -30.13 -12.78 -28.02
N ILE A 566 -30.96 -12.12 -27.23
CA ILE A 566 -30.68 -11.80 -25.83
C ILE A 566 -31.08 -12.99 -24.97
N THR A 567 -30.09 -13.56 -24.28
CA THR A 567 -30.26 -14.68 -23.37
C THR A 567 -29.82 -14.30 -21.96
N THR A 568 -30.43 -14.93 -20.96
CA THR A 568 -30.11 -14.68 -19.56
C THR A 568 -28.74 -15.28 -19.21
N PHE A 569 -27.77 -14.43 -18.86
CA PHE A 569 -26.45 -14.87 -18.39
C PHE A 569 -26.49 -15.33 -16.93
N LEU A 570 -27.14 -14.53 -16.09
CA LEU A 570 -27.28 -14.76 -14.65
C LEU A 570 -28.60 -14.16 -14.17
N ALA A 571 -29.43 -14.95 -13.49
CA ALA A 571 -30.65 -14.48 -12.84
C ALA A 571 -30.58 -14.73 -11.34
N ASP A 572 -31.01 -13.76 -10.55
CA ASP A 572 -31.07 -13.92 -9.10
C ASP A 572 -32.10 -15.01 -8.72
N PRO A 573 -31.70 -16.03 -7.94
CA PRO A 573 -32.62 -17.06 -7.46
C PRO A 573 -33.82 -16.54 -6.66
N GLY A 574 -33.68 -15.37 -6.02
CA GLY A 574 -34.70 -14.69 -5.22
C GLY A 574 -35.67 -13.83 -6.03
N SER A 575 -35.65 -13.92 -7.36
CA SER A 575 -36.61 -13.20 -8.21
C SER A 575 -38.05 -13.52 -7.84
N ARG A 576 -38.85 -12.47 -7.57
CA ARG A 576 -40.28 -12.59 -7.25
C ARG A 576 -41.09 -13.12 -8.43
N ALA A 577 -40.62 -12.87 -9.66
CA ALA A 577 -41.24 -13.34 -10.88
C ALA A 577 -41.34 -14.88 -10.93
N LYS A 578 -40.49 -15.62 -10.21
CA LYS A 578 -40.57 -17.08 -10.10
C LYS A 578 -41.89 -17.61 -9.54
N MET A 579 -42.60 -16.79 -8.77
CA MET A 579 -43.90 -17.15 -8.21
C MET A 579 -45.04 -17.02 -9.23
N HIS A 580 -44.76 -16.44 -10.41
CA HIS A 580 -45.75 -16.26 -11.45
C HIS A 580 -45.96 -17.56 -12.27
N PRO A 581 -47.21 -17.98 -12.56
CA PRO A 581 -47.50 -19.23 -13.27
C PRO A 581 -46.80 -19.36 -14.63
N SER A 582 -46.64 -18.22 -15.33
CA SER A 582 -46.03 -18.17 -16.67
C SER A 582 -44.51 -17.99 -16.65
N TYR A 583 -43.86 -18.00 -15.48
CA TYR A 583 -42.42 -17.70 -15.39
C TYR A 583 -41.56 -18.64 -16.22
N TYR A 584 -41.71 -19.96 -16.06
CA TYR A 584 -40.84 -20.93 -16.74
C TYR A 584 -41.07 -21.01 -18.25
N SER A 585 -42.29 -20.71 -18.73
CA SER A 585 -42.59 -20.66 -20.16
C SER A 585 -42.04 -19.38 -20.81
N LEU A 586 -42.16 -18.23 -20.13
CA LEU A 586 -41.67 -16.95 -20.63
C LEU A 586 -40.17 -16.74 -20.42
N PHE A 587 -39.55 -17.38 -19.43
CA PHE A 587 -38.10 -17.29 -19.18
C PHE A 587 -37.26 -17.91 -20.31
N ARG A 588 -37.85 -18.82 -21.10
CA ARG A 588 -37.23 -19.39 -22.30
C ARG A 588 -37.55 -18.61 -23.57
N GLN A 589 -38.35 -17.55 -23.49
CA GLN A 589 -38.68 -16.73 -24.64
C GLN A 589 -37.44 -15.97 -25.10
N GLU A 590 -37.03 -16.22 -26.34
CA GLU A 590 -35.91 -15.54 -26.97
C GLU A 590 -36.31 -14.11 -27.35
N LEU A 591 -35.59 -13.12 -26.81
CA LEU A 591 -35.76 -11.73 -27.21
C LEU A 591 -34.72 -11.38 -28.27
N GLN A 592 -35.18 -11.00 -29.45
CA GLN A 592 -34.29 -10.51 -30.51
C GLN A 592 -33.73 -9.13 -30.14
N HIS A 593 -32.47 -8.88 -30.46
CA HIS A 593 -31.80 -7.61 -30.14
C HIS A 593 -32.44 -6.39 -30.84
N ASP A 594 -33.10 -6.59 -31.97
CA ASP A 594 -33.82 -5.56 -32.71
C ASP A 594 -35.18 -5.20 -32.11
N HIS A 595 -35.63 -5.88 -31.05
CA HIS A 595 -36.89 -5.59 -30.38
C HIS A 595 -36.97 -4.11 -29.93
N PRO A 596 -38.06 -3.37 -30.20
CA PRO A 596 -38.16 -1.92 -29.95
C PRO A 596 -37.81 -1.48 -28.51
N PHE A 597 -38.26 -2.25 -27.53
CA PHE A 597 -37.90 -2.09 -26.12
C PHE A 597 -36.38 -2.04 -25.87
N LEU A 598 -35.63 -3.00 -26.45
CA LEU A 598 -34.19 -3.08 -26.29
C LEU A 598 -33.47 -1.99 -27.09
N GLN A 599 -33.98 -1.59 -28.26
CA GLN A 599 -33.43 -0.48 -29.03
C GLN A 599 -33.51 0.84 -28.25
N HIS A 600 -34.61 1.10 -27.55
CA HIS A 600 -34.76 2.28 -26.70
C HIS A 600 -33.69 2.32 -25.59
N ILE A 601 -33.46 1.19 -24.92
CA ILE A 601 -32.42 1.05 -23.89
C ILE A 601 -31.02 1.18 -24.50
N HIS A 602 -30.81 0.63 -25.70
CA HIS A 602 -29.54 0.69 -26.41
C HIS A 602 -29.13 2.13 -26.76
N GLN A 603 -30.11 2.96 -27.18
CA GLN A 603 -29.91 4.36 -27.58
C GLN A 603 -29.83 5.34 -26.38
N ALA A 604 -30.34 4.96 -25.21
CA ALA A 604 -30.33 5.83 -24.03
C ALA A 604 -28.91 6.11 -23.53
N SER A 605 -28.56 7.38 -23.29
CA SER A 605 -27.23 7.78 -22.79
C SER A 605 -27.02 7.47 -21.31
N GLN A 606 -28.09 7.25 -20.55
CA GLN A 606 -28.10 6.96 -19.12
C GLN A 606 -28.96 5.72 -18.82
N PRO A 607 -28.85 5.10 -17.61
CA PRO A 607 -29.74 4.04 -17.18
C PRO A 607 -31.22 4.43 -17.36
N VAL A 608 -32.01 3.50 -17.90
CA VAL A 608 -33.43 3.70 -18.16
C VAL A 608 -34.24 3.22 -16.97
N VAL A 609 -35.10 4.09 -16.44
CA VAL A 609 -36.02 3.76 -15.34
C VAL A 609 -37.41 3.49 -15.89
N ILE A 610 -37.97 2.33 -15.57
CA ILE A 610 -39.29 1.90 -16.02
C ILE A 610 -40.14 1.60 -14.79
N ASN A 611 -41.28 2.25 -14.67
CA ASN A 611 -42.28 2.05 -13.64
C ASN A 611 -43.67 1.97 -14.28
N ARG A 612 -44.71 1.65 -13.49
CA ARG A 612 -46.07 1.51 -14.02
C ARG A 612 -46.62 2.77 -14.70
N ASN A 613 -46.12 3.97 -14.37
CA ASN A 613 -46.61 5.23 -14.94
C ASN A 613 -46.01 5.50 -16.32
N ASN A 614 -44.73 5.15 -16.54
CA ASN A 614 -44.05 5.38 -17.82
C ASN A 614 -43.93 4.12 -18.69
N ALA A 615 -44.31 2.94 -18.17
CA ALA A 615 -44.41 1.70 -18.93
C ALA A 615 -45.32 1.84 -20.17
N VAL A 616 -46.35 2.69 -20.09
CA VAL A 616 -47.28 2.99 -21.20
C VAL A 616 -46.58 3.69 -22.38
N ALA A 617 -45.42 4.32 -22.15
CA ALA A 617 -44.64 4.99 -23.20
C ALA A 617 -43.91 4.01 -24.14
N PHE A 618 -43.84 2.72 -23.79
CA PHE A 618 -43.26 1.67 -24.62
C PHE A 618 -44.36 1.02 -25.45
N SER A 619 -44.27 1.09 -26.79
CA SER A 619 -45.31 0.63 -27.72
C SER A 619 -45.67 -0.85 -27.56
N GLU A 620 -44.68 -1.70 -27.22
CA GLU A 620 -44.89 -3.10 -26.80
C GLU A 620 -43.83 -3.48 -25.75
N LEU A 621 -44.26 -3.70 -24.51
CA LEU A 621 -43.42 -4.29 -23.45
C LEU A 621 -43.35 -5.81 -23.64
N PRO A 622 -42.16 -6.44 -23.61
CA PRO A 622 -42.05 -7.89 -23.66
C PRO A 622 -42.77 -8.55 -22.49
N ASP A 623 -43.42 -9.69 -22.72
CA ASP A 623 -44.18 -10.41 -21.68
C ASP A 623 -43.28 -10.84 -20.51
N VAL A 624 -42.01 -11.17 -20.78
CA VAL A 624 -41.00 -11.45 -19.75
C VAL A 624 -40.76 -10.26 -18.82
N ILE A 625 -40.98 -9.02 -19.26
CA ILE A 625 -40.89 -7.81 -18.42
C ILE A 625 -42.20 -7.56 -17.68
N LYS A 626 -43.37 -7.73 -18.33
CA LYS A 626 -44.69 -7.55 -17.71
C LYS A 626 -44.88 -8.38 -16.44
N VAL A 627 -44.45 -9.64 -16.47
CA VAL A 627 -44.53 -10.57 -15.33
C VAL A 627 -43.85 -10.02 -14.08
N ASN A 628 -42.80 -9.21 -14.20
CA ASN A 628 -42.13 -8.62 -13.04
C ASN A 628 -43.03 -7.59 -12.33
N PHE A 629 -43.76 -6.75 -13.07
CA PHE A 629 -44.71 -5.79 -12.51
C PHE A 629 -45.93 -6.48 -11.89
N GLU A 630 -46.38 -7.59 -12.46
CA GLU A 630 -47.46 -8.43 -11.92
C GLU A 630 -47.03 -9.14 -10.62
N SER A 631 -45.72 -9.38 -10.47
CA SER A 631 -45.12 -10.03 -9.29
C SER A 631 -44.73 -9.04 -8.16
N GLY A 632 -45.19 -7.78 -8.25
CA GLY A 632 -45.03 -6.77 -7.19
C GLY A 632 -43.76 -5.92 -7.28
N ILE A 633 -43.14 -5.83 -8.45
CA ILE A 633 -42.11 -4.82 -8.74
C ILE A 633 -42.79 -3.53 -9.16
N GLU A 634 -42.40 -2.40 -8.56
CA GLU A 634 -42.96 -1.07 -8.88
C GLU A 634 -42.04 -0.28 -9.82
N GLU A 635 -40.73 -0.54 -9.78
CA GLU A 635 -39.73 0.17 -10.58
C GLU A 635 -38.61 -0.76 -11.02
N MET A 636 -38.11 -0.57 -12.24
CA MET A 636 -37.00 -1.30 -12.82
C MET A 636 -35.97 -0.30 -13.36
N VAL A 637 -34.69 -0.56 -13.12
CA VAL A 637 -33.58 0.20 -13.70
C VAL A 637 -32.79 -0.72 -14.61
N ILE A 638 -32.61 -0.30 -15.87
CA ILE A 638 -31.93 -1.09 -16.89
C ILE A 638 -30.75 -0.30 -17.43
N THR A 639 -29.58 -0.93 -17.49
CA THR A 639 -28.37 -0.33 -18.05
C THR A 639 -27.62 -1.30 -18.97
N ARG A 640 -26.74 -0.75 -19.80
CA ARG A 640 -25.99 -1.46 -20.85
C ARG A 640 -24.70 -2.03 -20.29
N LEU A 641 -24.35 -3.24 -20.72
CA LEU A 641 -23.07 -3.91 -20.46
C LEU A 641 -22.20 -3.85 -21.72
N TYR A 642 -20.91 -3.54 -21.54
CA TYR A 642 -20.00 -3.19 -22.64
C TYR A 642 -18.85 -4.17 -22.82
N ASP A 643 -18.54 -4.47 -24.07
CA ASP A 643 -17.29 -5.10 -24.50
C ASP A 643 -16.53 -4.07 -25.34
N GLY A 644 -15.62 -3.35 -24.70
CA GLY A 644 -15.02 -2.12 -25.23
C GLY A 644 -16.09 -1.06 -25.50
N ILE A 645 -16.35 -0.78 -26.79
CA ILE A 645 -17.32 0.23 -27.24
C ILE A 645 -18.70 -0.39 -27.55
N ASN A 646 -18.77 -1.71 -27.74
CA ASN A 646 -19.98 -2.40 -28.16
C ASN A 646 -20.82 -2.83 -26.96
N VAL A 647 -22.15 -2.69 -27.05
CA VAL A 647 -23.06 -3.25 -26.05
C VAL A 647 -23.22 -4.75 -26.31
N PHE A 648 -22.79 -5.58 -25.36
CA PHE A 648 -22.92 -7.04 -25.46
C PHE A 648 -24.01 -7.61 -24.54
N GLY A 649 -24.62 -6.78 -23.70
CA GLY A 649 -25.63 -7.23 -22.75
C GLY A 649 -26.34 -6.12 -22.00
N TYR A 650 -27.20 -6.51 -21.06
CA TYR A 650 -27.99 -5.60 -20.23
C TYR A 650 -28.02 -6.07 -18.78
N TRP A 651 -28.01 -5.12 -17.85
CA TRP A 651 -28.20 -5.33 -16.42
C TRP A 651 -29.55 -4.75 -15.98
N PHE A 652 -30.39 -5.62 -15.43
CA PHE A 652 -31.73 -5.31 -14.93
C PHE A 652 -31.72 -5.32 -13.41
N LEU A 653 -32.22 -4.24 -12.82
CA LEU A 653 -32.40 -4.05 -11.38
C LEU A 653 -33.88 -3.88 -11.09
N PHE A 654 -34.39 -4.54 -10.06
CA PHE A 654 -35.82 -4.57 -9.75
C PHE A 654 -36.10 -4.06 -8.33
N PHE A 655 -37.03 -3.12 -8.18
CA PHE A 655 -37.35 -2.42 -6.93
C PHE A 655 -38.84 -2.57 -6.55
N GLN A 656 -39.12 -2.71 -5.26
CA GLN A 656 -40.49 -2.78 -4.74
C GLN A 656 -41.11 -1.40 -4.47
N GLU A 657 -40.28 -0.38 -4.32
CA GLU A 657 -40.69 0.99 -4.07
C GLU A 657 -40.13 1.90 -5.16
N ARG A 658 -40.81 3.02 -5.42
CA ARG A 658 -40.40 3.99 -6.44
C ARG A 658 -39.35 4.96 -5.90
N GLY A 659 -38.47 5.45 -6.78
CA GLY A 659 -37.52 6.50 -6.45
C GLY A 659 -36.37 6.05 -5.54
N GLN A 660 -36.12 4.74 -5.46
CA GLN A 660 -35.00 4.17 -4.70
C GLN A 660 -33.65 4.53 -5.33
N ILE A 661 -33.59 4.72 -6.66
CA ILE A 661 -32.42 5.28 -7.34
C ILE A 661 -32.75 6.63 -7.93
N LEU A 662 -32.02 7.65 -7.49
CA LEU A 662 -32.12 9.02 -7.98
C LEU A 662 -31.22 9.22 -9.21
N SER A 663 -31.55 10.20 -10.06
CA SER A 663 -30.76 10.54 -11.25
C SER A 663 -29.28 10.82 -10.94
N ALA A 664 -28.98 11.38 -9.77
CA ALA A 664 -27.62 11.63 -9.31
C ALA A 664 -26.77 10.35 -9.15
N GLN A 665 -27.39 9.17 -9.02
CA GLN A 665 -26.73 7.88 -8.84
C GLN A 665 -26.54 7.10 -10.15
N PHE A 666 -27.05 7.61 -11.28
CA PHE A 666 -26.94 6.94 -12.58
C PHE A 666 -25.48 6.76 -13.05
N ASN A 667 -24.59 7.68 -12.68
CA ASN A 667 -23.16 7.55 -12.95
C ASN A 667 -22.55 6.37 -12.17
N LEU A 668 -22.96 6.16 -10.92
CA LEU A 668 -22.53 5.01 -10.11
C LEU A 668 -23.00 3.70 -10.74
N VAL A 669 -24.29 3.61 -11.11
CA VAL A 669 -24.87 2.44 -11.78
C VAL A 669 -24.12 2.12 -13.08
N SER A 670 -23.76 3.15 -13.85
CA SER A 670 -22.99 2.99 -15.09
C SER A 670 -21.56 2.51 -14.83
N ALA A 671 -20.88 3.05 -13.81
CA ALA A 671 -19.54 2.62 -13.41
C ALA A 671 -19.54 1.16 -12.92
N ILE A 672 -20.53 0.76 -12.11
CA ILE A 672 -20.72 -0.63 -11.68
C ILE A 672 -20.97 -1.53 -12.90
N SER A 673 -21.81 -1.09 -13.85
CA SER A 673 -22.08 -1.84 -15.09
C SER A 673 -20.80 -2.17 -15.86
N HIS A 674 -19.84 -1.23 -15.93
CA HIS A 674 -18.55 -1.47 -16.57
C HIS A 674 -17.69 -2.52 -15.82
N GLN A 675 -17.70 -2.50 -14.48
CA GLN A 675 -16.99 -3.52 -13.71
C GLN A 675 -17.65 -4.90 -13.84
N LEU A 676 -18.98 -4.96 -13.81
CA LEU A 676 -19.75 -6.19 -14.06
C LEU A 676 -19.51 -6.73 -15.47
N SER A 677 -19.42 -5.84 -16.46
CA SER A 677 -19.06 -6.21 -17.84
C SER A 677 -17.70 -6.92 -17.88
N THR A 678 -16.71 -6.37 -17.18
CA THR A 678 -15.37 -6.98 -17.07
C THR A 678 -15.44 -8.34 -16.38
N ALA A 679 -16.19 -8.47 -15.29
CA ALA A 679 -16.40 -9.73 -14.59
C ALA A 679 -17.03 -10.79 -15.50
N MET A 680 -18.08 -10.41 -16.24
CA MET A 680 -18.80 -11.29 -17.15
C MET A 680 -17.95 -11.74 -18.33
N LEU A 681 -17.16 -10.84 -18.93
CA LEU A 681 -16.20 -11.17 -19.98
C LEU A 681 -15.12 -12.11 -19.46
N ASN A 682 -14.60 -11.87 -18.25
CA ASN A 682 -13.64 -12.78 -17.60
C ASN A 682 -14.23 -14.17 -17.35
N ILE A 683 -15.46 -14.26 -16.84
CA ILE A 683 -16.14 -15.55 -16.65
C ILE A 683 -16.36 -16.24 -17.99
N ARG A 684 -16.79 -15.51 -19.02
CA ARG A 684 -17.04 -16.06 -20.35
C ARG A 684 -15.74 -16.56 -21.00
N ALA A 685 -14.67 -15.77 -20.94
CA ALA A 685 -13.35 -16.16 -21.41
C ALA A 685 -12.80 -17.35 -20.63
N ASN A 686 -12.95 -17.37 -19.30
CA ASN A 686 -12.50 -18.48 -18.46
C ASN A 686 -13.32 -19.76 -18.72
N THR A 687 -14.63 -19.65 -18.95
CA THR A 687 -15.48 -20.79 -19.32
C THR A 687 -15.05 -21.34 -20.69
N GLU A 688 -14.72 -20.47 -21.64
CA GLU A 688 -14.20 -20.87 -22.95
C GLU A 688 -12.79 -21.48 -22.84
N LEU A 689 -11.93 -20.96 -21.97
CA LEU A 689 -10.62 -21.55 -21.65
C LEU A 689 -10.77 -22.92 -21.00
N ILE A 690 -11.61 -23.08 -19.97
CA ILE A 690 -11.88 -24.37 -19.32
C ILE A 690 -12.42 -25.38 -20.34
N ASN A 691 -13.32 -24.96 -21.24
CA ASN A 691 -13.81 -25.84 -22.29
C ASN A 691 -12.70 -26.22 -23.27
N ARG A 692 -11.84 -25.27 -23.68
CA ARG A 692 -10.64 -25.54 -24.49
C ARG A 692 -9.63 -26.45 -23.77
N ASP A 693 -9.42 -26.26 -22.48
CA ASP A 693 -8.52 -27.08 -21.67
C ASP A 693 -9.07 -28.50 -21.53
N ARG A 694 -10.39 -28.66 -21.35
CA ARG A 694 -11.06 -29.97 -21.41
C ARG A 694 -10.93 -30.62 -22.79
N GLU A 695 -11.10 -29.87 -23.88
CA GLU A 695 -10.88 -30.35 -25.24
C GLU A 695 -9.42 -30.77 -25.45
N ASN A 696 -8.45 -29.94 -25.02
CA ASN A 696 -7.02 -30.23 -25.09
C ASN A 696 -6.63 -31.41 -24.19
N GLU A 697 -7.23 -31.55 -23.00
CA GLU A 697 -7.03 -32.66 -22.09
C GLU A 697 -7.58 -33.96 -22.69
N LEU A 698 -8.76 -33.91 -23.32
CA LEU A 698 -9.31 -35.03 -24.08
C LEU A 698 -8.36 -35.42 -25.22
N LEU A 699 -7.90 -34.45 -26.02
CA LEU A 699 -6.93 -34.69 -27.10
C LEU A 699 -5.59 -35.21 -26.58
N LEU A 700 -5.09 -34.71 -25.45
CA LEU A 700 -3.85 -35.15 -24.84
C LEU A 700 -3.99 -36.56 -24.25
N ASN A 701 -5.13 -36.87 -23.64
CA ASN A 701 -5.43 -38.21 -23.13
C ASN A 701 -5.57 -39.21 -24.28
N ILE A 702 -6.28 -38.84 -25.35
CA ILE A 702 -6.35 -39.63 -26.58
C ILE A 702 -4.96 -39.81 -27.17
N SER A 703 -4.14 -38.75 -27.29
CA SER A 703 -2.77 -38.81 -27.79
C SER A 703 -1.86 -39.70 -26.94
N LYS A 704 -1.92 -39.59 -25.59
CA LYS A 704 -1.18 -40.46 -24.66
C LYS A 704 -1.59 -41.91 -24.81
N MET A 705 -2.89 -42.19 -24.85
CA MET A 705 -3.40 -43.55 -24.99
C MET A 705 -3.06 -44.14 -26.37
N ILE A 706 -3.15 -43.33 -27.44
CA ILE A 706 -2.70 -43.68 -28.79
C ILE A 706 -1.20 -43.99 -28.81
N SER A 707 -0.37 -43.19 -28.14
CA SER A 707 1.08 -43.42 -28.08
C SER A 707 1.45 -44.72 -27.33
N GLY A 708 0.56 -45.18 -26.46
CA GLY A 708 0.69 -46.44 -25.73
C GLY A 708 0.07 -47.66 -26.45
N ALA A 709 -0.67 -47.45 -27.54
CA ALA A 709 -1.30 -48.52 -28.31
C ALA A 709 -0.21 -49.35 -29.03
N LYS A 710 -0.24 -50.66 -28.82
CA LYS A 710 0.73 -51.60 -29.41
C LYS A 710 0.16 -52.40 -30.57
N ASN A 711 -1.16 -52.44 -30.68
CA ASN A 711 -1.90 -53.13 -31.74
C ASN A 711 -3.18 -52.35 -32.07
N TYR A 712 -3.83 -52.68 -33.19
CA TYR A 712 -5.06 -51.98 -33.61
C TYR A 712 -6.23 -52.19 -32.63
N GLY A 713 -6.24 -53.28 -31.86
CA GLY A 713 -7.26 -53.55 -30.84
C GLY A 713 -7.21 -52.56 -29.66
N ASP A 714 -6.01 -52.10 -29.28
CA ASP A 714 -5.84 -51.05 -28.27
C ASP A 714 -6.47 -49.73 -28.75
N VAL A 715 -6.36 -49.43 -30.05
CA VAL A 715 -6.93 -48.22 -30.68
C VAL A 715 -8.46 -48.31 -30.75
N THR A 716 -9.02 -49.46 -31.12
CA THR A 716 -10.48 -49.63 -31.18
C THR A 716 -11.12 -49.63 -29.79
N ALA A 717 -10.46 -50.23 -28.78
CA ALA A 717 -10.90 -50.20 -27.39
C ALA A 717 -10.85 -48.78 -26.79
N LEU A 718 -9.84 -47.99 -27.15
CA LEU A 718 -9.73 -46.57 -26.76
C LEU A 718 -10.93 -45.75 -27.26
N ILE A 719 -11.28 -45.91 -28.53
CA ILE A 719 -12.42 -45.20 -29.12
C ILE A 719 -13.72 -45.62 -28.44
N ALA A 720 -13.92 -46.93 -28.21
CA ALA A 720 -15.10 -47.45 -27.52
C ALA A 720 -15.26 -46.91 -26.09
N ALA A 721 -14.15 -46.72 -25.36
CA ALA A 721 -14.18 -46.32 -23.96
C ALA A 721 -14.37 -44.81 -23.73
N LYS A 722 -13.93 -43.96 -24.65
CA LYS A 722 -13.81 -42.51 -24.40
C LYS A 722 -14.59 -41.60 -25.33
N LEU A 723 -14.80 -42.00 -26.58
CA LEU A 723 -15.49 -41.14 -27.55
C LEU A 723 -17.02 -41.08 -27.37
N PRO A 724 -17.73 -42.12 -26.86
CA PRO A 724 -19.17 -42.04 -26.60
C PRO A 724 -19.59 -40.99 -25.55
N GLU A 725 -18.67 -40.57 -24.67
CA GLU A 725 -18.94 -39.52 -23.66
C GLU A 725 -19.08 -38.12 -24.29
N VAL A 726 -18.56 -37.92 -25.51
CA VAL A 726 -18.44 -36.61 -26.18
C VAL A 726 -19.23 -36.56 -27.50
N PHE A 727 -19.23 -37.68 -28.23
CA PHE A 727 -19.93 -37.85 -29.50
C PHE A 727 -21.00 -38.95 -29.36
N LEU A 728 -22.22 -38.63 -29.77
CA LEU A 728 -23.35 -39.58 -29.71
C LEU A 728 -23.31 -40.47 -30.96
N PHE A 729 -22.59 -41.60 -30.89
CA PHE A 729 -22.65 -42.69 -31.85
C PHE A 729 -22.87 -44.02 -31.11
N GLU A 730 -23.51 -44.98 -31.77
CA GLU A 730 -23.87 -46.27 -31.18
C GLU A 730 -22.80 -47.34 -31.44
N HIS A 731 -22.19 -47.30 -32.62
CA HIS A 731 -21.13 -48.24 -33.01
C HIS A 731 -20.03 -47.50 -33.78
N HIS A 732 -18.80 -48.00 -33.71
CA HIS A 732 -17.69 -47.55 -34.57
C HIS A 732 -16.94 -48.74 -35.17
N LEU A 733 -16.40 -48.55 -36.37
CA LEU A 733 -15.57 -49.55 -37.04
C LEU A 733 -14.33 -48.91 -37.67
N ILE A 734 -13.18 -49.55 -37.47
CA ILE A 734 -11.94 -49.19 -38.15
C ILE A 734 -11.63 -50.28 -39.17
N GLY A 735 -11.50 -49.89 -40.43
CA GLY A 735 -10.99 -50.74 -41.50
C GLY A 735 -9.56 -50.38 -41.86
N ILE A 736 -8.65 -51.34 -41.90
CA ILE A 736 -7.25 -51.17 -42.32
C ILE A 736 -7.09 -51.69 -43.74
N ILE A 737 -6.44 -50.92 -44.62
CA ILE A 737 -6.24 -51.31 -46.02
C ILE A 737 -4.90 -52.02 -46.17
N GLN A 738 -4.92 -53.24 -46.71
CA GLN A 738 -3.70 -54.00 -46.99
C GLN A 738 -3.12 -53.68 -48.38
N GLU A 739 -1.79 -53.53 -48.47
CA GLU A 739 -1.08 -53.04 -49.66
C GLU A 739 -1.12 -53.97 -50.89
N ARG A 740 -1.37 -55.27 -50.72
CA ARG A 740 -1.27 -56.23 -51.84
C ARG A 740 -2.51 -56.29 -52.73
N ASP A 741 -3.71 -56.03 -52.19
CA ASP A 741 -4.98 -56.26 -52.93
C ASP A 741 -6.05 -55.16 -52.71
N ALA A 742 -5.73 -54.04 -52.06
CA ALA A 742 -6.69 -52.98 -51.67
C ALA A 742 -7.89 -53.49 -50.83
N MET A 743 -7.70 -54.63 -50.16
CA MET A 743 -8.69 -55.26 -49.30
C MET A 743 -8.70 -54.63 -47.91
N ILE A 744 -9.91 -54.37 -47.40
CA ILE A 744 -10.15 -53.80 -46.08
C ILE A 744 -10.30 -54.93 -45.07
N GLN A 745 -9.43 -54.92 -44.05
CA GLN A 745 -9.54 -55.77 -42.88
C GLN A 745 -10.11 -54.95 -41.73
N PHE A 746 -11.24 -55.39 -41.17
CA PHE A 746 -11.85 -54.71 -40.03
C PHE A 746 -11.20 -55.14 -38.72
N VAL A 747 -10.92 -54.14 -37.89
CA VAL A 747 -10.48 -54.34 -36.51
C VAL A 747 -11.68 -54.10 -35.62
N LEU A 748 -12.13 -55.17 -34.98
CA LEU A 748 -13.28 -55.12 -34.08
C LEU A 748 -12.79 -54.87 -32.64
N PRO A 749 -13.55 -54.11 -31.83
CA PRO A 749 -13.29 -54.04 -30.41
C PRO A 749 -13.45 -55.43 -29.78
N PRO A 750 -12.71 -55.78 -28.72
CA PRO A 750 -12.87 -57.06 -28.05
C PRO A 750 -14.31 -57.21 -27.51
N SER A 751 -15.05 -58.20 -28.00
CA SER A 751 -16.41 -58.49 -27.53
C SER A 751 -16.42 -58.77 -26.03
N PRO A 752 -17.37 -58.19 -25.26
CA PRO A 752 -17.57 -58.56 -23.86
C PRO A 752 -18.16 -59.97 -23.69
N THR A 753 -18.59 -60.63 -24.78
CA THR A 753 -19.09 -62.02 -24.75
C THR A 753 -18.02 -63.01 -25.24
N PRO A 754 -17.52 -63.89 -24.36
CA PRO A 754 -16.55 -64.92 -24.76
C PRO A 754 -17.21 -65.96 -25.67
N GLY A 755 -16.68 -66.15 -26.88
CA GLY A 755 -17.09 -67.23 -27.79
C GLY A 755 -17.53 -66.80 -29.21
N ILE A 756 -17.64 -65.50 -29.51
CA ILE A 756 -17.93 -65.03 -30.87
C ILE A 756 -16.62 -65.04 -31.68
N THR A 757 -16.53 -65.91 -32.67
CA THR A 757 -15.43 -65.91 -33.65
C THR A 757 -15.84 -64.98 -34.79
N TYR A 758 -15.15 -63.85 -34.91
CA TYR A 758 -15.34 -62.95 -36.04
C TYR A 758 -14.91 -63.65 -37.33
N SER A 759 -15.66 -63.39 -38.40
CA SER A 759 -15.36 -63.96 -39.70
C SER A 759 -14.33 -63.09 -40.42
N GLU A 760 -13.23 -63.67 -40.90
CA GLU A 760 -12.17 -62.99 -41.68
C GLU A 760 -12.68 -62.66 -43.10
N HIS A 761 -13.70 -61.82 -43.20
CA HIS A 761 -14.16 -61.31 -44.49
C HIS A 761 -13.39 -60.04 -44.86
N THR A 762 -12.68 -60.10 -45.98
CA THR A 762 -12.06 -58.96 -46.64
C THR A 762 -13.01 -58.37 -47.68
N TYR A 763 -13.17 -57.05 -47.71
CA TYR A 763 -14.03 -56.35 -48.66
C TYR A 763 -13.25 -55.27 -49.43
N THR A 764 -13.68 -54.94 -50.64
CA THR A 764 -13.22 -53.73 -51.35
C THR A 764 -14.01 -52.50 -50.90
N LEU A 765 -13.44 -51.30 -51.06
CA LEU A 765 -14.09 -50.04 -50.68
C LEU A 765 -15.42 -49.81 -51.43
N SER A 766 -15.44 -50.15 -52.73
CA SER A 766 -16.61 -50.05 -53.61
C SER A 766 -17.70 -51.05 -53.22
N ASP A 767 -17.34 -52.28 -52.86
CA ASP A 767 -18.30 -53.27 -52.37
C ASP A 767 -18.93 -52.86 -51.03
N LEU A 768 -18.17 -52.18 -50.18
CA LEU A 768 -18.61 -51.82 -48.83
C LEU A 768 -19.52 -50.57 -48.83
N LEU A 769 -19.14 -49.51 -49.54
CA LEU A 769 -19.76 -48.18 -49.42
C LEU A 769 -20.43 -47.68 -50.72
N GLY A 770 -20.26 -48.39 -51.84
CA GLY A 770 -20.65 -47.96 -53.18
C GLY A 770 -19.56 -47.15 -53.87
N GLU A 771 -19.54 -47.14 -55.22
CA GLU A 771 -18.50 -46.47 -56.02
C GLU A 771 -18.40 -44.96 -55.73
N GLU A 772 -19.53 -44.24 -55.71
CA GLU A 772 -19.57 -42.77 -55.51
C GLU A 772 -19.02 -42.33 -54.14
N THR A 773 -19.41 -43.03 -53.07
CA THR A 773 -18.91 -42.81 -51.71
C THR A 773 -17.43 -43.17 -51.60
N GLY A 774 -17.01 -44.26 -52.27
CA GLY A 774 -15.62 -44.70 -52.31
C GLY A 774 -14.70 -43.67 -52.98
N GLU A 775 -15.10 -43.12 -54.14
CA GLU A 775 -14.37 -42.05 -54.82
C GLU A 775 -14.35 -40.75 -54.00
N SER A 776 -15.44 -40.42 -53.33
CA SER A 776 -15.52 -39.25 -52.45
C SER A 776 -14.57 -39.36 -51.24
N LEU A 777 -14.35 -40.56 -50.71
CA LEU A 777 -13.38 -40.81 -49.63
C LEU A 777 -11.92 -40.71 -50.06
N LEU A 778 -11.65 -40.91 -51.36
CA LEU A 778 -10.31 -40.75 -51.95
C LEU A 778 -9.98 -39.29 -52.24
N THR A 779 -10.99 -38.43 -52.36
CA THR A 779 -10.85 -37.02 -52.77
C THR A 779 -11.14 -36.02 -51.64
N SER A 780 -11.92 -36.40 -50.63
CA SER A 780 -12.26 -35.57 -49.47
C SER A 780 -11.59 -36.05 -48.19
N ASP A 781 -11.06 -35.10 -47.43
CA ASP A 781 -10.51 -35.31 -46.09
C ASP A 781 -11.54 -35.07 -44.97
N SER A 782 -12.78 -34.72 -45.33
CA SER A 782 -13.87 -34.49 -44.37
C SER A 782 -14.57 -35.78 -43.94
N PHE A 783 -15.41 -35.69 -42.91
CA PHE A 783 -16.42 -36.71 -42.66
C PHE A 783 -17.53 -36.60 -43.71
N ILE A 784 -17.99 -37.75 -44.21
CA ILE A 784 -19.07 -37.86 -45.19
C ILE A 784 -20.23 -38.58 -44.50
N GLU A 785 -21.39 -37.95 -44.46
CA GLU A 785 -22.62 -38.59 -43.99
C GLU A 785 -23.18 -39.51 -45.07
N ILE A 786 -23.52 -40.74 -44.67
CA ILE A 786 -24.04 -41.78 -45.55
C ILE A 786 -25.26 -42.45 -44.94
N THR A 787 -26.25 -42.76 -45.78
CA THR A 787 -27.37 -43.63 -45.41
C THR A 787 -27.16 -45.00 -46.04
N LEU A 788 -27.02 -46.03 -45.20
CA LEU A 788 -26.73 -47.39 -45.60
C LEU A 788 -27.97 -48.07 -46.19
N THR A 789 -27.76 -48.79 -47.30
CA THR A 789 -28.78 -49.66 -47.88
C THR A 789 -29.01 -50.91 -47.02
N SER A 790 -30.16 -51.57 -47.18
CA SER A 790 -30.46 -52.83 -46.46
C SER A 790 -29.39 -53.91 -46.66
N LYS A 791 -28.76 -53.97 -47.85
CA LYS A 791 -27.65 -54.91 -48.14
C LYS A 791 -26.39 -54.55 -47.35
N GLN A 792 -26.03 -53.27 -47.24
CA GLN A 792 -24.86 -52.80 -46.48
C GLN A 792 -25.07 -52.99 -44.98
N ILE A 793 -26.27 -52.72 -44.47
CA ILE A 793 -26.62 -52.97 -43.07
C ILE A 793 -26.42 -54.45 -42.72
N ILE A 794 -26.93 -55.38 -43.55
CA ILE A 794 -26.72 -56.82 -43.34
C ILE A 794 -25.23 -57.18 -43.35
N ARG A 795 -24.43 -56.60 -44.25
CA ARG A 795 -22.98 -56.84 -44.29
C ARG A 795 -22.27 -56.36 -43.03
N PHE A 796 -22.52 -55.13 -42.58
CA PHE A 796 -21.93 -54.64 -41.33
C PHE A 796 -22.41 -55.43 -40.11
N GLN A 797 -23.67 -55.88 -40.09
CA GLN A 797 -24.18 -56.78 -39.05
C GLN A 797 -23.48 -58.16 -39.05
N GLN A 798 -23.10 -58.68 -40.23
CA GLN A 798 -22.30 -59.91 -40.33
C GLN A 798 -20.87 -59.73 -39.81
N ILE A 799 -20.30 -58.52 -39.96
CA ILE A 799 -18.96 -58.17 -39.46
C ILE A 799 -18.99 -57.98 -37.94
N THR A 800 -19.96 -57.22 -37.41
CA THR A 800 -20.02 -56.87 -35.97
C THR A 800 -20.73 -57.90 -35.10
N GLY A 801 -21.66 -58.67 -35.66
CA GLY A 801 -22.58 -59.52 -34.90
C GLY A 801 -23.71 -58.76 -34.21
N GLU A 802 -23.80 -57.43 -34.40
CA GLU A 802 -24.74 -56.54 -33.72
C GLU A 802 -25.59 -55.75 -34.71
N ARG A 803 -26.77 -55.29 -34.30
CA ARG A 803 -27.70 -54.55 -35.17
C ARG A 803 -27.17 -53.14 -35.46
N ILE A 804 -26.78 -52.88 -36.71
CA ILE A 804 -26.23 -51.59 -37.14
C ILE A 804 -27.33 -50.58 -37.57
N PRO A 805 -27.28 -49.31 -37.12
CA PRO A 805 -28.14 -48.21 -37.58
C PRO A 805 -27.99 -47.91 -39.09
N ALA A 806 -29.03 -47.33 -39.69
CA ALA A 806 -29.02 -46.98 -41.11
C ALA A 806 -28.21 -45.71 -41.44
N GLN A 807 -28.01 -44.80 -40.47
CA GLN A 807 -27.21 -43.59 -40.67
C GLN A 807 -25.79 -43.82 -40.16
N ALA A 808 -24.81 -43.36 -40.93
CA ALA A 808 -23.40 -43.42 -40.55
C ALA A 808 -22.61 -42.22 -41.09
N MET A 809 -21.48 -41.94 -40.46
CA MET A 809 -20.44 -41.03 -40.96
C MET A 809 -19.19 -41.85 -41.26
N VAL A 810 -18.56 -41.55 -42.39
CA VAL A 810 -17.33 -42.21 -42.82
C VAL A 810 -16.23 -41.20 -43.12
N THR A 811 -14.98 -41.53 -42.78
CA THR A 811 -13.80 -40.75 -43.17
C THR A 811 -12.60 -41.66 -43.42
N SER A 812 -11.60 -41.15 -44.12
CA SER A 812 -10.37 -41.85 -44.51
C SER A 812 -9.24 -41.63 -43.50
N PHE A 813 -8.45 -42.66 -43.18
CA PHE A 813 -7.18 -42.48 -42.49
C PHE A 813 -6.06 -42.35 -43.52
N THR A 814 -5.30 -41.25 -43.46
CA THR A 814 -4.20 -40.98 -44.38
C THR A 814 -2.88 -40.80 -43.63
N TYR A 815 -1.83 -41.48 -44.08
CA TYR A 815 -0.50 -41.37 -43.50
C TYR A 815 0.53 -41.16 -44.61
N SER A 816 1.31 -40.08 -44.53
CA SER A 816 2.29 -39.69 -45.56
C SER A 816 1.71 -39.63 -46.98
N GLY A 817 0.46 -39.16 -47.12
CA GLY A 817 -0.22 -39.03 -48.42
C GLY A 817 -0.81 -40.33 -48.98
N LYS A 818 -0.72 -41.45 -48.24
CA LYS A 818 -1.32 -42.74 -48.61
C LYS A 818 -2.55 -43.04 -47.75
N LEU A 819 -3.61 -43.57 -48.37
CA LEU A 819 -4.78 -44.09 -47.66
C LEU A 819 -4.39 -45.39 -46.93
N THR A 820 -4.47 -45.38 -45.60
CA THR A 820 -4.11 -46.51 -44.73
C THR A 820 -5.33 -47.21 -44.14
N GLY A 821 -6.49 -46.54 -44.09
CA GLY A 821 -7.69 -47.11 -43.52
C GLY A 821 -8.93 -46.22 -43.68
N ILE A 822 -10.03 -46.66 -43.08
CA ILE A 822 -11.29 -45.91 -42.96
C ILE A 822 -11.84 -46.02 -41.54
N TRP A 823 -12.62 -45.00 -41.15
CA TRP A 823 -13.35 -44.96 -39.89
C TRP A 823 -14.84 -44.74 -40.15
N LEU A 824 -15.67 -45.61 -39.58
CA LEU A 824 -17.12 -45.56 -39.65
C LEU A 824 -17.71 -45.31 -38.26
N LEU A 825 -18.68 -44.40 -38.18
CA LEU A 825 -19.42 -44.03 -36.97
C LEU A 825 -20.92 -44.14 -37.25
N PHE A 826 -21.65 -45.00 -36.53
CA PHE A 826 -23.07 -45.26 -36.78
C PHE A 826 -23.98 -44.60 -35.74
N TYR A 827 -25.12 -44.03 -36.14
CA TYR A 827 -26.05 -43.32 -35.26
C TYR A 827 -27.52 -43.46 -35.69
N THR A 828 -28.47 -43.28 -34.76
CA THR A 828 -29.92 -43.34 -35.05
C THR A 828 -30.56 -41.99 -35.35
N ASN A 829 -30.08 -40.90 -34.73
CA ASN A 829 -30.53 -39.53 -34.98
C ASN A 829 -29.35 -38.70 -35.50
N THR A 830 -29.54 -37.91 -36.57
CA THR A 830 -28.52 -36.98 -37.08
C THR A 830 -27.98 -36.13 -35.95
N PRO A 831 -26.70 -36.28 -35.57
CA PRO A 831 -26.13 -35.40 -34.57
C PRO A 831 -26.12 -34.00 -35.18
N ALA A 832 -26.76 -33.02 -34.52
CA ALA A 832 -26.47 -31.62 -34.78
C ALA A 832 -25.02 -31.37 -34.35
N VAL A 833 -24.05 -31.73 -35.19
CA VAL A 833 -22.63 -31.50 -34.96
C VAL A 833 -22.41 -30.02 -35.16
N SER A 834 -22.34 -29.26 -34.07
CA SER A 834 -21.91 -27.86 -34.15
C SER A 834 -20.52 -27.78 -34.79
N ASP A 835 -20.21 -26.66 -35.45
CA ASP A 835 -18.88 -26.41 -36.08
C ASP A 835 -17.69 -26.65 -35.13
N LYS A 836 -17.91 -26.57 -33.81
CA LYS A 836 -16.90 -26.88 -32.79
C LYS A 836 -16.65 -28.39 -32.66
N LYS A 837 -17.70 -29.21 -32.68
CA LYS A 837 -17.58 -30.68 -32.56
C LYS A 837 -16.98 -31.31 -33.81
N SER A 838 -17.24 -30.77 -35.00
CA SER A 838 -16.65 -31.27 -36.25
C SER A 838 -15.13 -31.07 -36.29
N ARG A 839 -14.63 -29.92 -35.81
CA ARG A 839 -13.18 -29.66 -35.68
C ARG A 839 -12.48 -30.61 -34.71
N LEU A 840 -13.11 -30.90 -33.57
CA LEU A 840 -12.57 -31.84 -32.58
C LEU A 840 -12.51 -33.26 -33.17
N LEU A 841 -13.57 -33.68 -33.86
CA LEU A 841 -13.62 -35.00 -34.51
C LEU A 841 -12.56 -35.15 -35.61
N SER A 842 -12.32 -34.09 -36.39
CA SER A 842 -11.22 -34.02 -37.36
C SER A 842 -9.85 -34.12 -36.69
N SER A 843 -9.64 -33.43 -35.56
CA SER A 843 -8.36 -33.50 -34.82
C SER A 843 -8.10 -34.90 -34.27
N ILE A 844 -9.15 -35.61 -33.83
CA ILE A 844 -9.04 -37.01 -33.38
C ILE A 844 -8.74 -37.94 -34.55
N LYS A 845 -9.42 -37.75 -35.69
CA LYS A 845 -9.14 -38.47 -36.94
C LYS A 845 -7.68 -38.35 -37.35
N ASP A 846 -7.09 -37.16 -37.31
CA ASP A 846 -5.69 -36.95 -37.71
C ASP A 846 -4.73 -37.70 -36.78
N GLN A 847 -4.97 -37.65 -35.47
CA GLN A 847 -4.15 -38.41 -34.49
C GLN A 847 -4.28 -39.92 -34.69
N LEU A 848 -5.50 -40.41 -34.96
CA LEU A 848 -5.73 -41.82 -35.28
C LEU A 848 -5.09 -42.23 -36.60
N SER A 849 -5.08 -41.35 -37.61
CA SER A 849 -4.40 -41.60 -38.89
C SER A 849 -2.89 -41.81 -38.69
N VAL A 850 -2.27 -40.98 -37.85
CA VAL A 850 -0.86 -41.13 -37.46
C VAL A 850 -0.63 -42.41 -36.66
N ALA A 851 -1.51 -42.74 -35.71
CA ALA A 851 -1.45 -43.96 -34.92
C ALA A 851 -1.48 -45.22 -35.78
N ILE A 852 -2.47 -45.30 -36.68
CA ILE A 852 -2.70 -46.42 -37.57
C ILE A 852 -1.54 -46.55 -38.56
N GLY A 853 -1.07 -45.44 -39.12
CA GLY A 853 0.11 -45.42 -39.98
C GLY A 853 1.39 -45.89 -39.26
N ASN A 854 1.61 -45.45 -38.02
CA ASN A 854 2.74 -45.88 -37.20
C ASN A 854 2.65 -47.37 -36.82
N LEU A 855 1.46 -47.89 -36.48
CA LEU A 855 1.26 -49.32 -36.19
C LEU A 855 1.52 -50.17 -37.43
N GLN A 856 1.01 -49.76 -38.59
CA GLN A 856 1.23 -50.43 -39.87
C GLN A 856 2.72 -50.42 -40.26
N ALA A 857 3.40 -49.29 -40.08
CA ALA A 857 4.85 -49.19 -40.28
C ALA A 857 5.64 -50.02 -39.26
N SER A 858 5.24 -50.04 -37.98
CA SER A 858 5.87 -50.82 -36.93
C SER A 858 5.73 -52.33 -37.17
N GLU A 859 4.57 -52.81 -37.61
CA GLU A 859 4.38 -54.21 -38.01
C GLU A 859 5.28 -54.58 -39.19
N GLN A 860 5.44 -53.68 -40.16
CA GLN A 860 6.32 -53.88 -41.31
C GLN A 860 7.80 -53.89 -40.89
N ILE A 861 8.22 -52.95 -40.03
CA ILE A 861 9.59 -52.87 -39.47
C ILE A 861 9.88 -54.09 -38.60
N GLN A 862 8.94 -54.53 -37.76
CA GLN A 862 9.15 -55.67 -36.87
C GLN A 862 9.33 -56.98 -37.66
N ARG A 863 8.58 -57.15 -38.76
CA ARG A 863 8.81 -58.25 -39.73
C ARG A 863 10.21 -58.17 -40.36
N GLN A 864 10.65 -56.99 -40.78
CA GLN A 864 11.99 -56.79 -41.37
C GLN A 864 13.13 -56.97 -40.34
N LEU A 865 12.95 -56.53 -39.09
CA LEU A 865 13.94 -56.65 -38.02
C LEU A 865 14.12 -58.09 -37.57
N THR A 866 13.04 -58.88 -37.49
CA THR A 866 13.15 -60.32 -37.19
C THR A 866 13.89 -61.06 -38.31
N GLU A 867 13.63 -60.73 -39.57
CA GLU A 867 14.41 -61.29 -40.68
C GLU A 867 15.89 -60.88 -40.58
N THR A 868 16.18 -59.60 -40.34
CA THR A 868 17.56 -59.07 -40.31
C THR A 868 18.36 -59.55 -39.08
N SER A 869 17.73 -59.70 -37.92
CA SER A 869 18.40 -60.21 -36.70
C SER A 869 18.79 -61.68 -36.84
N HIS A 870 17.92 -62.50 -37.43
CA HIS A 870 18.22 -63.89 -37.75
C HIS A 870 19.38 -64.02 -38.75
N TYR A 871 19.45 -63.14 -39.75
CA TYR A 871 20.58 -63.10 -40.69
C TYR A 871 21.90 -62.65 -40.03
N LYS A 872 21.87 -61.68 -39.11
CA LYS A 872 23.08 -61.19 -38.42
C LYS A 872 23.68 -62.23 -37.48
N GLU A 873 22.88 -62.90 -36.66
CA GLU A 873 23.36 -63.96 -35.74
C GLU A 873 24.05 -65.10 -36.51
N HIS A 874 23.44 -65.54 -37.62
CA HIS A 874 24.00 -66.59 -38.47
C HIS A 874 25.33 -66.17 -39.14
N LEU A 875 25.43 -64.92 -39.60
CA LEU A 875 26.65 -64.39 -40.23
C LEU A 875 27.79 -64.14 -39.25
N GLU A 876 27.49 -63.74 -38.00
CA GLU A 876 28.51 -63.53 -36.97
C GLU A 876 29.15 -64.85 -36.54
N GLU A 877 28.36 -65.90 -36.32
CA GLU A 877 28.89 -67.22 -35.97
C GLU A 877 29.64 -67.88 -37.13
N GLU A 878 29.16 -67.74 -38.37
CA GLU A 878 29.89 -68.19 -39.58
C GLU A 878 31.24 -67.47 -39.72
N LYS A 879 31.28 -66.16 -39.45
CA LYS A 879 32.51 -65.37 -39.49
C LYS A 879 33.51 -65.75 -38.39
N ILE A 880 33.03 -66.08 -37.18
CA ILE A 880 33.89 -66.55 -36.08
C ILE A 880 34.50 -67.90 -36.47
N TYR A 881 33.69 -68.85 -36.94
CA TYR A 881 34.15 -70.18 -37.31
C TYR A 881 35.15 -70.15 -38.48
N LEU A 882 34.88 -69.36 -39.53
CA LEU A 882 35.80 -69.18 -40.66
C LEU A 882 37.13 -68.53 -40.25
N ARG A 883 37.14 -67.66 -39.22
CA ARG A 883 38.38 -67.09 -38.68
C ARG A 883 39.20 -68.12 -37.91
N GLU A 884 38.57 -68.92 -37.06
CA GLU A 884 39.23 -70.04 -36.35
C GLU A 884 39.78 -71.09 -37.33
N GLU A 885 39.04 -71.38 -38.41
CA GLU A 885 39.49 -72.26 -39.48
C GLU A 885 40.65 -71.64 -40.27
N LEU A 886 40.62 -70.36 -40.63
CA LEU A 886 41.73 -69.68 -41.30
C LEU A 886 43.01 -69.69 -40.46
N GLU A 887 42.92 -69.47 -39.15
CA GLU A 887 44.08 -69.54 -38.24
C GLU A 887 44.68 -70.96 -38.15
N THR A 888 43.87 -72.01 -38.29
CA THR A 888 44.32 -73.42 -38.30
C THR A 888 44.66 -73.98 -39.68
N ALA A 889 44.15 -73.38 -40.77
CA ALA A 889 44.36 -73.80 -42.14
C ALA A 889 45.78 -73.49 -42.66
N TYR A 890 46.48 -72.50 -42.07
CA TYR A 890 47.86 -72.15 -42.45
C TYR A 890 48.94 -73.19 -42.07
N GLN A 891 48.58 -74.39 -41.58
CA GLN A 891 49.55 -75.35 -41.03
C GLN A 891 49.56 -76.79 -41.58
N TYR A 892 48.87 -77.15 -42.66
CA TYR A 892 48.89 -78.54 -43.14
C TYR A 892 48.97 -78.66 -44.67
N ALA A 893 50.10 -79.18 -45.13
CA ALA A 893 50.33 -79.61 -46.51
C ALA A 893 49.72 -81.01 -46.71
N ASP A 894 49.26 -81.24 -47.94
CA ASP A 894 48.45 -82.38 -48.40
C ASP A 894 49.02 -83.77 -48.09
N ILE A 895 48.14 -84.78 -48.03
CA ILE A 895 48.42 -86.19 -47.75
C ILE A 895 49.70 -86.66 -48.47
N VAL A 896 50.68 -87.17 -47.71
CA VAL A 896 51.99 -87.59 -48.23
C VAL A 896 52.07 -89.12 -48.26
N GLY A 897 52.27 -89.69 -49.45
CA GLY A 897 52.50 -91.12 -49.65
C GLY A 897 52.46 -91.51 -51.12
N GLN A 898 53.21 -92.54 -51.50
CA GLN A 898 53.31 -93.08 -52.87
C GLN A 898 53.07 -94.60 -52.94
N SER A 899 52.93 -95.27 -51.80
CA SER A 899 52.62 -96.70 -51.74
C SER A 899 51.28 -97.03 -52.40
N ASN A 900 51.15 -98.29 -52.84
CA ASN A 900 49.90 -98.76 -53.45
C ASN A 900 48.71 -98.73 -52.47
N ALA A 901 48.95 -98.88 -51.16
CA ALA A 901 47.90 -98.80 -50.14
C ALA A 901 47.33 -97.38 -50.04
N VAL A 902 48.19 -96.35 -50.05
CA VAL A 902 47.77 -94.95 -50.00
C VAL A 902 47.14 -94.50 -51.33
N LYS A 903 47.64 -94.97 -52.49
CA LYS A 903 47.04 -94.71 -53.80
C LYS A 903 45.59 -95.19 -53.90
N LYS A 904 45.27 -96.38 -53.36
CA LYS A 904 43.89 -96.89 -53.30
C LYS A 904 42.97 -95.97 -52.50
N VAL A 905 43.46 -95.39 -51.40
CA VAL A 905 42.69 -94.40 -50.63
C VAL A 905 42.40 -93.17 -51.47
N PHE A 906 43.38 -92.64 -52.20
CA PHE A 906 43.16 -91.51 -53.13
C PHE A 906 42.15 -91.83 -54.24
N GLU A 907 42.20 -93.03 -54.82
CA GLU A 907 41.23 -93.48 -55.83
C GLU A 907 39.80 -93.51 -55.26
N MET A 908 39.64 -94.05 -54.05
CA MET A 908 38.34 -94.08 -53.35
C MET A 908 37.84 -92.67 -53.01
N VAL A 909 38.73 -91.79 -52.55
CA VAL A 909 38.41 -90.38 -52.27
C VAL A 909 37.96 -89.66 -53.55
N ALA A 910 38.70 -89.79 -54.64
CA ALA A 910 38.36 -89.17 -55.92
C ALA A 910 37.01 -89.68 -56.48
N LEU A 911 36.69 -90.96 -56.25
CA LEU A 911 35.42 -91.55 -56.65
C LEU A 911 34.23 -91.00 -55.85
N VAL A 912 34.36 -90.86 -54.52
CA VAL A 912 33.24 -90.46 -53.66
C VAL A 912 33.11 -88.95 -53.49
N ALA A 913 34.18 -88.18 -53.66
CA ALA A 913 34.17 -86.74 -53.43
C ALA A 913 33.11 -85.97 -54.23
N PRO A 914 32.81 -86.28 -55.52
CA PRO A 914 31.75 -85.62 -56.27
C PRO A 914 30.31 -85.94 -55.79
N SER A 915 30.13 -87.01 -55.01
CA SER A 915 28.83 -87.47 -54.52
C SER A 915 28.42 -86.78 -53.21
N ASP A 916 27.11 -86.68 -52.95
CA ASP A 916 26.54 -86.29 -51.65
C ASP A 916 26.42 -87.46 -50.66
N SER A 917 26.92 -88.65 -51.00
CA SER A 917 26.90 -89.84 -50.14
C SER A 917 27.66 -89.64 -48.82
N THR A 918 27.15 -90.26 -47.75
CA THR A 918 27.85 -90.37 -46.48
C THR A 918 29.06 -91.28 -46.61
N VAL A 919 30.21 -90.83 -46.08
CA VAL A 919 31.46 -91.60 -46.11
C VAL A 919 31.83 -92.01 -44.70
N LEU A 920 32.24 -93.28 -44.51
CA LEU A 920 32.75 -93.81 -43.25
C LEU A 920 34.23 -94.15 -43.39
N ILE A 921 35.09 -93.43 -42.68
CA ILE A 921 36.53 -93.64 -42.70
C ILE A 921 36.91 -94.52 -41.50
N GLN A 922 37.37 -95.73 -41.77
CA GLN A 922 37.78 -96.69 -40.75
C GLN A 922 39.29 -96.81 -40.72
N GLY A 923 39.89 -96.86 -39.54
CA GLY A 923 41.32 -97.11 -39.42
C GLY A 923 41.82 -96.75 -38.03
N GLU A 924 43.00 -97.26 -37.69
CA GLU A 924 43.60 -97.04 -36.36
C GLU A 924 43.79 -95.55 -36.04
N THR A 925 43.93 -95.24 -34.75
CA THR A 925 44.27 -93.88 -34.33
C THR A 925 45.64 -93.48 -34.91
N GLY A 926 45.73 -92.25 -35.42
CA GLY A 926 46.99 -91.72 -35.98
C GLY A 926 47.28 -92.06 -37.44
N THR A 927 46.35 -92.66 -38.20
CA THR A 927 46.54 -92.95 -39.65
C THR A 927 46.20 -91.80 -40.60
N GLY A 928 45.71 -90.66 -40.10
CA GLY A 928 45.40 -89.49 -40.92
C GLY A 928 43.95 -89.42 -41.45
N LYS A 929 42.99 -90.05 -40.78
CA LYS A 929 41.56 -90.04 -41.16
C LYS A 929 40.97 -88.65 -41.39
N GLU A 930 41.37 -87.66 -40.60
CA GLU A 930 40.93 -86.26 -40.79
C GLU A 930 41.46 -85.64 -42.11
N LEU A 931 42.67 -86.00 -42.53
CA LEU A 931 43.22 -85.55 -43.81
C LEU A 931 42.45 -86.16 -44.98
N ILE A 932 42.06 -87.44 -44.87
CA ILE A 932 41.20 -88.11 -45.85
C ILE A 932 39.84 -87.40 -45.92
N ALA A 933 39.23 -87.07 -44.79
CA ALA A 933 37.97 -86.32 -44.75
C ALA A 933 38.08 -84.93 -45.38
N ARG A 934 39.17 -84.20 -45.12
CA ARG A 934 39.47 -82.92 -45.76
C ARG A 934 39.62 -83.07 -47.28
N ALA A 935 40.32 -84.10 -47.74
CA ALA A 935 40.48 -84.36 -49.17
C ALA A 935 39.14 -84.65 -49.85
N ILE A 936 38.24 -85.41 -49.20
CA ILE A 936 36.88 -85.65 -49.70
C ILE A 936 36.10 -84.33 -49.84
N HIS A 937 36.18 -83.46 -48.84
CA HIS A 937 35.50 -82.17 -48.88
C HIS A 937 36.05 -81.26 -49.99
N HIS A 938 37.39 -81.14 -50.08
CA HIS A 938 38.07 -80.27 -51.04
C HIS A 938 37.83 -80.69 -52.49
N LEU A 939 37.67 -81.99 -52.76
CA LEU A 939 37.38 -82.50 -54.10
C LEU A 939 35.87 -82.59 -54.41
N SER A 940 35.01 -82.02 -53.55
CA SER A 940 33.55 -82.05 -53.71
C SER A 940 32.99 -80.76 -54.30
N PRO A 941 31.74 -80.77 -54.80
CA PRO A 941 31.04 -79.55 -55.20
C PRO A 941 30.87 -78.53 -54.05
N ARG A 942 31.06 -78.98 -52.80
CA ARG A 942 30.97 -78.19 -51.59
C ARG A 942 32.32 -77.64 -51.13
N GLN A 943 33.39 -77.72 -51.94
CA GLN A 943 34.74 -77.23 -51.60
C GLN A 943 34.80 -75.76 -51.18
N SER A 944 33.87 -74.93 -51.69
CA SER A 944 33.77 -73.49 -51.38
C SER A 944 32.78 -73.20 -50.25
N LYS A 945 32.28 -74.24 -49.59
CA LYS A 945 31.34 -74.18 -48.46
C LYS A 945 32.03 -74.69 -47.21
N LEU A 946 31.45 -74.39 -46.06
CA LEU A 946 32.07 -74.67 -44.78
C LEU A 946 32.24 -76.18 -44.53
N MET A 947 33.42 -76.60 -44.03
CA MET A 947 33.64 -77.94 -43.47
C MET A 947 33.64 -77.85 -41.95
N VAL A 948 32.49 -78.14 -41.34
CA VAL A 948 32.36 -78.12 -39.88
C VAL A 948 32.89 -79.43 -39.31
N LYS A 949 33.75 -79.38 -38.29
CA LYS A 949 34.32 -80.56 -37.63
C LYS A 949 33.86 -80.72 -36.20
N VAL A 950 33.55 -81.95 -35.82
CA VAL A 950 33.17 -82.32 -34.45
C VAL A 950 33.84 -83.64 -34.09
N ASN A 951 34.57 -83.66 -32.96
CA ASN A 951 35.04 -84.91 -32.37
C ASN A 951 34.00 -85.37 -31.35
N CYS A 952 33.46 -86.58 -31.53
CA CYS A 952 32.38 -87.12 -30.71
C CYS A 952 32.84 -87.66 -29.34
N ALA A 953 34.14 -87.86 -29.11
CA ALA A 953 34.69 -88.34 -27.85
C ALA A 953 35.12 -87.22 -26.89
N ALA A 954 35.30 -85.99 -27.39
CA ALA A 954 35.92 -84.90 -26.63
C ALA A 954 35.02 -84.25 -25.56
N LEU A 955 33.70 -84.50 -25.57
CA LEU A 955 32.72 -83.79 -24.73
C LEU A 955 31.74 -84.75 -24.03
N PRO A 956 31.23 -84.40 -22.83
CA PRO A 956 30.12 -85.11 -22.18
C PRO A 956 28.84 -85.10 -23.03
N ALA A 957 28.00 -86.14 -22.92
CA ALA A 957 26.82 -86.35 -23.77
C ALA A 957 25.92 -85.10 -23.95
N ASN A 958 25.58 -84.41 -22.86
CA ASN A 958 24.72 -83.22 -22.92
C ASN A 958 25.36 -82.02 -23.65
N LEU A 959 26.69 -81.90 -23.58
CA LEU A 959 27.43 -80.86 -24.30
C LEU A 959 27.61 -81.21 -25.78
N VAL A 960 27.82 -82.50 -26.10
CA VAL A 960 27.84 -82.99 -27.50
C VAL A 960 26.51 -82.73 -28.18
N GLU A 961 25.40 -82.98 -27.49
CA GLU A 961 24.06 -82.72 -28.01
C GLU A 961 23.85 -81.24 -28.35
N SER A 962 24.23 -80.36 -27.42
CA SER A 962 24.10 -78.92 -27.56
C SER A 962 25.00 -78.35 -28.66
N GLU A 963 26.22 -78.87 -28.80
CA GLU A 963 27.11 -78.51 -29.90
C GLU A 963 26.56 -78.99 -31.25
N LEU A 964 26.10 -80.23 -31.37
CA LEU A 964 25.64 -80.77 -32.66
C LEU A 964 24.34 -80.12 -33.15
N PHE A 965 23.34 -80.02 -32.27
CA PHE A 965 21.98 -79.65 -32.67
C PHE A 965 21.58 -78.23 -32.24
N GLY A 966 22.35 -77.57 -31.38
CA GLY A 966 22.04 -76.24 -30.87
C GLY A 966 20.98 -76.28 -29.78
N HIS A 967 20.77 -75.13 -29.12
CA HIS A 967 19.81 -75.03 -28.02
C HIS A 967 19.08 -73.69 -28.00
N GLU A 968 17.85 -73.72 -27.52
CA GLU A 968 17.08 -72.53 -27.22
C GLU A 968 17.43 -72.00 -25.83
N LYS A 969 17.25 -70.69 -25.62
CA LYS A 969 17.50 -70.03 -24.33
C LYS A 969 16.63 -70.67 -23.24
N GLY A 970 17.24 -71.03 -22.12
CA GLY A 970 16.55 -71.65 -20.97
C GLY A 970 16.24 -73.14 -21.12
N SER A 971 16.74 -73.80 -22.17
CA SER A 971 16.53 -75.24 -22.39
C SER A 971 17.19 -76.15 -21.34
N PHE A 972 18.27 -75.71 -20.68
CA PHE A 972 18.90 -76.37 -19.53
C PHE A 972 19.62 -75.35 -18.63
N THR A 973 20.04 -75.78 -17.43
CA THR A 973 20.80 -74.95 -16.48
C THR A 973 22.13 -74.52 -17.09
N GLY A 974 22.25 -73.23 -17.46
CA GLY A 974 23.41 -72.67 -18.15
C GLY A 974 23.13 -72.17 -19.59
N ALA A 975 21.96 -72.44 -20.16
CA ALA A 975 21.52 -71.94 -21.47
C ALA A 975 21.07 -70.46 -21.37
N ILE A 976 22.01 -69.55 -21.09
CA ILE A 976 21.75 -68.10 -20.90
C ILE A 976 21.34 -67.44 -22.23
N GLU A 977 21.87 -67.96 -23.33
CA GLU A 977 21.66 -67.46 -24.69
C GLU A 977 21.27 -68.63 -25.60
N ARG A 978 20.66 -68.32 -26.75
CA ARG A 978 20.39 -69.30 -27.79
C ARG A 978 21.69 -69.59 -28.54
N ARG A 979 21.93 -70.83 -28.95
CA ARG A 979 23.12 -71.22 -29.70
C ARG A 979 22.77 -72.10 -30.89
N ILE A 980 23.35 -71.78 -32.05
CA ILE A 980 23.18 -72.58 -33.28
C ILE A 980 24.04 -73.84 -33.19
N GLY A 981 23.50 -74.97 -33.63
CA GLY A 981 24.21 -76.25 -33.67
C GLY A 981 25.13 -76.38 -34.88
N LYS A 982 26.14 -77.25 -34.77
CA LYS A 982 27.08 -77.55 -35.87
C LYS A 982 26.40 -78.11 -37.12
N PHE A 983 25.27 -78.79 -37.00
CA PHE A 983 24.47 -79.20 -38.17
C PHE A 983 23.88 -78.02 -38.94
N GLU A 984 23.35 -77.04 -38.23
CA GLU A 984 22.78 -75.83 -38.83
C GLU A 984 23.89 -74.94 -39.40
N LEU A 985 25.02 -74.82 -38.69
CA LEU A 985 26.22 -74.13 -39.19
C LEU A 985 26.79 -74.77 -40.47
N ALA A 986 26.72 -76.10 -40.58
CA ALA A 986 27.19 -76.85 -41.75
C ALA A 986 26.19 -76.87 -42.92
N ASN A 987 25.07 -76.14 -42.84
CA ASN A 987 24.03 -76.18 -43.86
C ASN A 987 24.56 -75.75 -45.24
N GLY A 988 24.37 -76.59 -46.25
CA GLY A 988 24.96 -76.43 -47.58
C GLY A 988 26.44 -76.82 -47.69
N GLY A 989 27.10 -77.13 -46.57
CA GLY A 989 28.51 -77.53 -46.45
C GLY A 989 28.69 -79.01 -46.11
N THR A 990 29.79 -79.33 -45.44
CA THR A 990 30.15 -80.70 -45.01
C THR A 990 30.35 -80.74 -43.50
N LEU A 991 29.83 -81.77 -42.83
CA LEU A 991 30.05 -82.04 -41.42
C LEU A 991 30.93 -83.28 -41.27
N PHE A 992 32.10 -83.11 -40.66
CA PHE A 992 33.01 -84.19 -40.32
C PHE A 992 32.85 -84.59 -38.85
N LEU A 993 32.46 -85.84 -38.61
CA LEU A 993 32.30 -86.42 -37.28
C LEU A 993 33.42 -87.42 -37.03
N ASP A 994 34.41 -87.03 -36.23
CA ASP A 994 35.49 -87.93 -35.82
C ASP A 994 35.09 -88.73 -34.58
N GLU A 995 35.64 -89.94 -34.47
CA GLU A 995 35.36 -90.89 -33.39
C GLU A 995 33.86 -91.20 -33.21
N ILE A 996 33.12 -91.37 -34.32
CA ILE A 996 31.66 -91.59 -34.29
C ILE A 996 31.24 -92.81 -33.47
N GLY A 997 32.11 -93.80 -33.32
CA GLY A 997 31.88 -94.98 -32.49
C GLY A 997 31.79 -94.71 -30.98
N GLU A 998 32.19 -93.51 -30.54
CA GLU A 998 32.07 -93.06 -29.14
C GLU A 998 30.74 -92.31 -28.87
N MET A 999 29.91 -92.09 -29.90
CA MET A 999 28.67 -91.32 -29.74
C MET A 999 27.65 -92.06 -28.85
N PRO A 1000 27.10 -91.42 -27.80
CA PRO A 1000 26.07 -92.02 -26.95
C PRO A 1000 24.83 -92.47 -27.73
N LEU A 1001 24.23 -93.59 -27.33
CA LEU A 1001 23.05 -94.19 -28.00
C LEU A 1001 21.88 -93.22 -28.19
N GLU A 1002 21.67 -92.31 -27.24
CA GLU A 1002 20.59 -91.30 -27.28
C GLU A 1002 20.78 -90.31 -28.44
N LEU A 1003 22.03 -89.92 -28.73
CA LEU A 1003 22.35 -88.99 -29.81
C LEU A 1003 22.37 -89.66 -31.18
N GLN A 1004 22.62 -90.96 -31.22
CA GLN A 1004 22.58 -91.75 -32.46
C GLN A 1004 21.19 -91.67 -33.13
N VAL A 1005 20.11 -91.58 -32.35
CA VAL A 1005 18.73 -91.42 -32.87
C VAL A 1005 18.54 -90.06 -33.54
N LYS A 1006 19.05 -88.99 -32.93
CA LYS A 1006 18.95 -87.62 -33.48
C LYS A 1006 19.82 -87.45 -34.72
N LEU A 1007 21.00 -88.05 -34.72
CA LEU A 1007 21.87 -88.10 -35.89
C LEU A 1007 21.21 -88.87 -37.05
N LEU A 1008 20.54 -89.98 -36.76
CA LEU A 1008 19.80 -90.74 -37.77
C LEU A 1008 18.70 -89.88 -38.42
N ARG A 1009 17.93 -89.11 -37.64
CA ARG A 1009 16.93 -88.16 -38.16
C ARG A 1009 17.57 -87.10 -39.05
N ALA A 1010 18.67 -86.50 -38.60
CA ALA A 1010 19.41 -85.52 -39.41
C ALA A 1010 19.88 -86.09 -40.77
N LEU A 1011 20.25 -87.37 -40.81
CA LEU A 1011 20.72 -88.05 -42.03
C LEU A 1011 19.60 -88.59 -42.94
N GLN A 1012 18.44 -88.94 -42.38
CA GLN A 1012 17.31 -89.51 -43.12
C GLN A 1012 16.32 -88.44 -43.57
N GLU A 1013 15.86 -87.63 -42.63
CA GLU A 1013 14.80 -86.63 -42.82
C GLU A 1013 15.37 -85.27 -43.25
N ARG A 1014 16.69 -85.07 -43.13
CA ARG A 1014 17.37 -83.77 -43.37
C ARG A 1014 16.82 -82.67 -42.46
N GLU A 1015 16.45 -83.06 -41.25
CA GLU A 1015 15.76 -82.23 -40.28
C GLU A 1015 16.44 -82.38 -38.90
N ILE A 1016 16.59 -81.26 -38.20
CA ILE A 1016 17.10 -81.21 -36.83
C ILE A 1016 16.16 -80.39 -35.95
N GLU A 1017 16.22 -80.65 -34.65
CA GLU A 1017 15.54 -79.87 -33.62
C GLU A 1017 16.56 -79.41 -32.59
N ARG A 1018 16.49 -78.13 -32.20
CA ARG A 1018 17.31 -77.60 -31.10
C ARG A 1018 16.81 -78.12 -29.77
N ILE A 1019 17.71 -78.22 -28.78
CA ILE A 1019 17.35 -78.60 -27.42
C ILE A 1019 16.35 -77.57 -26.85
N GLY A 1020 15.20 -78.05 -26.38
CA GLY A 1020 14.11 -77.22 -25.87
C GLY A 1020 13.28 -76.51 -26.95
N GLY A 1021 13.68 -76.59 -28.22
CA GLY A 1021 12.93 -76.07 -29.35
C GLY A 1021 11.85 -77.04 -29.83
N ARG A 1022 10.76 -76.50 -30.38
CA ARG A 1022 9.70 -77.28 -31.04
C ARG A 1022 9.71 -77.14 -32.57
N SER A 1023 10.59 -76.28 -33.10
CA SER A 1023 10.70 -76.00 -34.52
C SER A 1023 11.65 -76.97 -35.19
N VAL A 1024 11.16 -77.64 -36.24
CA VAL A 1024 11.96 -78.47 -37.13
C VAL A 1024 12.75 -77.59 -38.09
N ILE A 1025 14.06 -77.80 -38.17
CA ILE A 1025 14.99 -77.04 -39.01
C ILE A 1025 15.49 -77.93 -40.13
N LYS A 1026 15.19 -77.57 -41.39
CA LYS A 1026 15.68 -78.30 -42.57
C LYS A 1026 17.14 -77.96 -42.83
N VAL A 1027 17.98 -78.98 -42.96
CA VAL A 1027 19.43 -78.86 -43.18
C VAL A 1027 19.88 -79.74 -44.35
N ASN A 1028 20.69 -79.18 -45.25
CA ASN A 1028 21.32 -79.90 -46.35
C ASN A 1028 22.82 -80.06 -46.09
N VAL A 1029 23.19 -81.06 -45.30
CA VAL A 1029 24.58 -81.28 -44.85
C VAL A 1029 25.11 -82.60 -45.42
N ARG A 1030 26.31 -82.57 -46.02
CA ARG A 1030 27.04 -83.79 -46.36
C ARG A 1030 27.78 -84.28 -45.14
N VAL A 1031 27.63 -85.55 -44.77
CA VAL A 1031 28.28 -86.09 -43.57
C VAL A 1031 29.45 -87.00 -43.94
N VAL A 1032 30.60 -86.77 -43.33
CA VAL A 1032 31.78 -87.66 -43.38
C VAL A 1032 32.07 -88.08 -41.95
N THR A 1033 32.16 -89.38 -41.70
CA THR A 1033 32.43 -89.92 -40.37
C THR A 1033 33.77 -90.62 -40.33
N ALA A 1034 34.43 -90.65 -39.18
CA ALA A 1034 35.64 -91.41 -38.95
C ALA A 1034 35.57 -92.18 -37.62
N THR A 1035 36.20 -93.35 -37.56
CA THR A 1035 36.26 -94.16 -36.35
C THR A 1035 37.49 -95.08 -36.35
N ASN A 1036 38.01 -95.36 -35.16
CA ASN A 1036 39.00 -96.41 -34.91
C ASN A 1036 38.37 -97.71 -34.39
N ARG A 1037 37.08 -97.69 -34.01
CA ARG A 1037 36.36 -98.89 -33.54
C ARG A 1037 35.79 -99.68 -34.71
N ASN A 1038 35.66 -100.99 -34.50
CA ASN A 1038 34.88 -101.84 -35.40
C ASN A 1038 33.38 -101.64 -35.12
N LEU A 1039 32.72 -100.80 -35.91
CA LEU A 1039 31.29 -100.50 -35.70
C LEU A 1039 30.39 -101.73 -35.84
N GLU A 1040 30.74 -102.73 -36.65
CA GLU A 1040 29.96 -103.97 -36.72
C GLU A 1040 29.98 -104.74 -35.41
N GLN A 1041 31.13 -104.72 -34.72
CA GLN A 1041 31.26 -105.30 -33.40
C GLN A 1041 30.48 -104.49 -32.36
N GLU A 1042 30.58 -103.16 -32.39
CA GLU A 1042 29.81 -102.29 -31.49
C GLU A 1042 28.29 -102.45 -31.67
N VAL A 1043 27.82 -102.74 -32.89
CA VAL A 1043 26.42 -103.09 -33.16
C VAL A 1043 26.06 -104.45 -32.54
N ARG A 1044 26.91 -105.47 -32.71
CA ARG A 1044 26.69 -106.80 -32.10
C ARG A 1044 26.66 -106.75 -30.58
N GLU A 1045 27.42 -105.85 -29.98
CA GLU A 1045 27.49 -105.65 -28.53
C GLU A 1045 26.43 -104.66 -28.00
N GLY A 1046 25.54 -104.16 -28.87
CA GLY A 1046 24.41 -103.28 -28.49
C GLY A 1046 24.81 -101.85 -28.13
N ARG A 1047 26.06 -101.44 -28.38
CA ARG A 1047 26.59 -100.10 -28.06
C ARG A 1047 26.44 -99.11 -29.21
N PHE A 1048 26.17 -99.61 -30.42
CA PHE A 1048 25.87 -98.79 -31.60
C PHE A 1048 24.61 -99.31 -32.30
N ARG A 1049 23.77 -98.42 -32.80
CA ARG A 1049 22.51 -98.82 -33.45
C ARG A 1049 22.76 -99.32 -34.87
N SER A 1050 22.08 -100.40 -35.24
CA SER A 1050 22.18 -101.01 -36.58
C SER A 1050 21.67 -100.08 -37.68
N ASP A 1051 20.56 -99.37 -37.44
CA ASP A 1051 19.95 -98.42 -38.39
C ASP A 1051 20.90 -97.27 -38.77
N LEU A 1052 21.56 -96.66 -37.79
CA LEU A 1052 22.57 -95.64 -38.02
C LEU A 1052 23.82 -96.22 -38.69
N TYR A 1053 24.28 -97.40 -38.29
CA TYR A 1053 25.45 -98.04 -38.90
C TYR A 1053 25.28 -98.19 -40.41
N PHE A 1054 24.15 -98.72 -40.88
CA PHE A 1054 23.91 -98.89 -42.31
C PHE A 1054 23.82 -97.55 -43.06
N ARG A 1055 23.35 -96.47 -42.42
CA ARG A 1055 23.30 -95.14 -43.03
C ARG A 1055 24.68 -94.50 -43.13
N LEU A 1056 25.55 -94.71 -42.14
CA LEU A 1056 26.92 -94.19 -42.13
C LEU A 1056 27.84 -94.99 -43.06
N ASN A 1057 27.70 -96.31 -43.08
CA ASN A 1057 28.49 -97.23 -43.90
C ASN A 1057 28.02 -97.28 -45.37
N THR A 1058 27.61 -96.12 -45.92
CA THR A 1058 27.19 -96.03 -47.33
C THR A 1058 28.39 -96.11 -48.27
N PHE A 1059 29.53 -95.53 -47.87
CA PHE A 1059 30.80 -95.64 -48.61
C PHE A 1059 31.96 -95.76 -47.61
N PRO A 1060 32.43 -96.98 -47.28
CA PRO A 1060 33.57 -97.16 -46.38
C PRO A 1060 34.90 -96.88 -47.07
N ILE A 1061 35.79 -96.17 -46.39
CA ILE A 1061 37.19 -95.98 -46.78
C ILE A 1061 38.08 -96.47 -45.64
N TYR A 1062 38.95 -97.43 -45.93
CA TYR A 1062 39.92 -97.92 -44.97
C TYR A 1062 41.22 -97.09 -45.03
N ALA A 1063 41.61 -96.50 -43.91
CA ALA A 1063 42.86 -95.77 -43.72
C ALA A 1063 43.93 -96.74 -43.18
N PRO A 1064 44.86 -97.24 -44.03
CA PRO A 1064 45.78 -98.30 -43.66
C PRO A 1064 46.78 -97.84 -42.58
N PRO A 1065 47.09 -98.69 -41.60
CA PRO A 1065 48.12 -98.41 -40.61
C PRO A 1065 49.51 -98.31 -41.25
N LEU A 1066 50.42 -97.56 -40.63
CA LEU A 1066 51.74 -97.22 -41.19
C LEU A 1066 52.60 -98.45 -41.49
N ARG A 1067 52.40 -99.54 -40.74
CA ARG A 1067 53.05 -100.84 -40.99
C ARG A 1067 52.66 -101.51 -42.31
N GLU A 1068 51.52 -101.15 -42.90
CA GLU A 1068 51.07 -101.65 -44.22
C GLU A 1068 51.61 -100.81 -45.38
N HIS A 1069 52.22 -99.66 -45.09
CA HIS A 1069 52.85 -98.76 -46.08
C HIS A 1069 54.22 -98.26 -45.60
N LYS A 1070 55.08 -99.17 -45.13
CA LYS A 1070 56.44 -98.83 -44.66
C LYS A 1070 57.31 -98.10 -45.70
N GLU A 1071 57.02 -98.28 -46.99
CA GLU A 1071 57.67 -97.59 -48.10
C GLU A 1071 57.47 -96.06 -48.07
N ASP A 1072 56.40 -95.57 -47.43
CA ASP A 1072 56.09 -94.15 -47.30
C ASP A 1072 56.78 -93.51 -46.09
N ILE A 1073 57.31 -94.30 -45.14
CA ILE A 1073 57.98 -93.79 -43.93
C ILE A 1073 59.13 -92.81 -44.25
N PRO A 1074 60.03 -93.06 -45.21
CA PRO A 1074 61.07 -92.09 -45.59
C PRO A 1074 60.51 -90.75 -46.08
N LEU A 1075 59.45 -90.78 -46.88
CA LEU A 1075 58.82 -89.57 -47.41
C LEU A 1075 58.13 -88.78 -46.29
N LEU A 1076 57.39 -89.46 -45.42
CA LEU A 1076 56.75 -88.87 -44.24
C LEU A 1076 57.77 -88.29 -43.26
N ALA A 1077 58.84 -89.03 -42.95
CA ALA A 1077 59.88 -88.56 -42.05
C ALA A 1077 60.57 -87.30 -42.58
N ASN A 1078 60.94 -87.27 -43.87
CA ASN A 1078 61.52 -86.07 -44.50
C ASN A 1078 60.54 -84.89 -44.51
N HIS A 1079 59.26 -85.14 -44.77
CA HIS A 1079 58.22 -84.13 -44.69
C HIS A 1079 58.16 -83.48 -43.30
N PHE A 1080 58.11 -84.30 -42.25
CA PHE A 1080 58.10 -83.82 -40.87
C PHE A 1080 59.40 -83.13 -40.47
N VAL A 1081 60.57 -83.65 -40.85
CA VAL A 1081 61.86 -82.98 -40.59
C VAL A 1081 61.87 -81.59 -41.20
N ASN A 1082 61.48 -81.44 -42.46
CA ASN A 1082 61.45 -80.13 -43.12
C ASN A 1082 60.47 -79.16 -42.43
N ARG A 1083 59.30 -79.67 -42.03
CA ARG A 1083 58.28 -78.87 -41.33
C ARG A 1083 58.76 -78.40 -39.96
N PHE A 1084 59.27 -79.31 -39.13
CA PHE A 1084 59.71 -78.99 -37.77
C PHE A 1084 61.03 -78.22 -37.74
N SER A 1085 61.92 -78.43 -38.72
CA SER A 1085 63.18 -77.68 -38.83
C SER A 1085 62.92 -76.20 -39.12
N LYS A 1086 61.99 -75.89 -40.04
CA LYS A 1086 61.52 -74.51 -40.27
C LYS A 1086 60.89 -73.90 -39.01
N LYS A 1087 60.04 -74.65 -38.31
CA LYS A 1087 59.36 -74.18 -37.09
C LYS A 1087 60.32 -73.94 -35.92
N ALA A 1088 61.34 -74.78 -35.78
CA ALA A 1088 62.35 -74.68 -34.72
C ALA A 1088 63.55 -73.77 -35.08
N GLY A 1089 63.58 -73.20 -36.30
CA GLY A 1089 64.69 -72.35 -36.77
C GLY A 1089 66.02 -73.10 -36.96
N LYS A 1090 65.98 -74.42 -37.16
CA LYS A 1090 67.18 -75.26 -37.36
C LYS A 1090 67.34 -75.61 -38.85
N ALA A 1091 68.59 -75.70 -39.31
CA ALA A 1091 68.92 -76.14 -40.66
C ALA A 1091 69.19 -77.65 -40.71
N ILE A 1092 68.21 -78.47 -40.31
CA ILE A 1092 68.28 -79.92 -40.43
C ILE A 1092 67.59 -80.32 -41.73
N ASP A 1093 68.34 -80.95 -42.63
CA ASP A 1093 67.87 -81.33 -43.97
C ASP A 1093 68.06 -82.81 -44.30
N THR A 1094 68.78 -83.56 -43.45
CA THR A 1094 69.20 -84.92 -43.75
C THR A 1094 68.89 -85.91 -42.62
N ILE A 1095 68.30 -87.06 -42.95
CA ILE A 1095 68.20 -88.23 -42.04
C ILE A 1095 69.28 -89.24 -42.46
N SER A 1096 70.09 -89.70 -41.51
CA SER A 1096 71.12 -90.71 -41.80
C SER A 1096 70.49 -92.05 -42.21
N GLN A 1097 71.19 -92.83 -43.05
CA GLN A 1097 70.74 -94.15 -43.48
C GLN A 1097 70.49 -95.10 -42.29
N GLY A 1098 71.31 -95.03 -41.24
CA GLY A 1098 71.11 -95.83 -40.01
C GLY A 1098 69.81 -95.48 -39.29
N ALA A 1099 69.51 -94.18 -39.11
CA ALA A 1099 68.25 -93.73 -38.51
C ALA A 1099 67.03 -94.11 -39.38
N LEU A 1100 67.15 -94.01 -40.71
CA LEU A 1100 66.09 -94.40 -41.64
C LEU A 1100 65.76 -95.89 -41.54
N GLN A 1101 66.78 -96.76 -41.46
CA GLN A 1101 66.59 -98.19 -41.27
C GLN A 1101 65.88 -98.50 -39.95
N THR A 1102 66.21 -97.79 -38.87
CA THR A 1102 65.50 -97.92 -37.58
C THR A 1102 64.02 -97.53 -37.71
N LEU A 1103 63.71 -96.43 -38.41
CA LEU A 1103 62.33 -96.01 -38.65
C LEU A 1103 61.53 -97.05 -39.44
N MET A 1104 62.14 -97.67 -40.47
CA MET A 1104 61.48 -98.67 -41.30
C MET A 1104 61.32 -100.02 -40.59
N ALA A 1105 62.17 -100.35 -39.62
CA ALA A 1105 62.09 -101.60 -38.86
C ALA A 1105 60.96 -101.61 -37.83
N TYR A 1106 60.52 -100.45 -37.34
CA TYR A 1106 59.47 -100.33 -36.34
C TYR A 1106 58.05 -100.47 -36.93
N ASP A 1107 57.12 -100.99 -36.13
CA ASP A 1107 55.73 -101.25 -36.56
C ASP A 1107 54.76 -100.10 -36.29
N TRP A 1108 55.18 -99.06 -35.58
CA TRP A 1108 54.43 -97.81 -35.37
C TRP A 1108 52.98 -98.02 -34.87
N PRO A 1109 52.78 -98.52 -33.63
CA PRO A 1109 51.44 -98.71 -33.06
C PRO A 1109 50.61 -97.42 -32.98
N GLY A 1110 51.23 -96.25 -32.88
CA GLY A 1110 50.59 -94.93 -32.96
C GLY A 1110 50.61 -94.30 -34.37
N ASN A 1111 50.96 -95.09 -35.39
CA ASN A 1111 50.94 -94.74 -36.80
C ASN A 1111 51.68 -93.42 -37.11
N VAL A 1112 51.16 -92.61 -38.04
CA VAL A 1112 51.80 -91.38 -38.52
C VAL A 1112 51.95 -90.34 -37.41
N ARG A 1113 51.02 -90.30 -36.43
CA ARG A 1113 51.10 -89.36 -35.30
C ARG A 1113 52.27 -89.67 -34.37
N GLU A 1114 52.55 -90.95 -34.13
CA GLU A 1114 53.72 -91.37 -33.37
C GLU A 1114 55.02 -91.08 -34.14
N LEU A 1115 55.05 -91.39 -35.45
CA LEU A 1115 56.18 -91.02 -36.32
C LEU A 1115 56.45 -89.52 -36.30
N GLU A 1116 55.40 -88.70 -36.44
CA GLU A 1116 55.48 -87.22 -36.39
C GLU A 1116 56.10 -86.76 -35.06
N HIS A 1117 55.60 -87.24 -33.92
CA HIS A 1117 56.14 -86.89 -32.59
C HIS A 1117 57.60 -87.32 -32.42
N HIS A 1118 57.97 -88.53 -32.86
CA HIS A 1118 59.36 -89.01 -32.75
C HIS A 1118 60.31 -88.20 -33.65
N VAL A 1119 59.86 -87.82 -34.85
CA VAL A 1119 60.63 -86.94 -35.75
C VAL A 1119 60.77 -85.53 -35.16
N GLU A 1120 59.69 -84.93 -34.65
CA GLU A 1120 59.72 -83.61 -34.00
C GLU A 1120 60.73 -83.58 -32.84
N ARG A 1121 60.64 -84.56 -31.93
CA ARG A 1121 61.59 -84.70 -30.82
C ARG A 1121 63.02 -84.87 -31.32
N SER A 1122 63.23 -85.64 -32.39
CA SER A 1122 64.56 -85.85 -32.97
C SER A 1122 65.13 -84.58 -33.59
N VAL A 1123 64.30 -83.73 -34.22
CA VAL A 1123 64.71 -82.40 -34.71
C VAL A 1123 65.12 -81.48 -33.56
N LEU A 1124 64.40 -81.51 -32.43
CA LEU A 1124 64.74 -80.73 -31.24
C LEU A 1124 66.06 -81.18 -30.59
N LEU A 1125 66.32 -82.49 -30.54
CA LEU A 1125 67.51 -83.06 -29.90
C LEU A 1125 68.75 -83.15 -30.82
N ALA A 1126 68.56 -83.10 -32.14
CA ALA A 1126 69.66 -83.19 -33.09
C ALA A 1126 70.67 -82.04 -32.91
N GLN A 1127 71.96 -82.42 -32.87
CA GLN A 1127 73.11 -81.52 -32.89
C GLN A 1127 73.73 -81.54 -34.29
N GLY A 1128 73.69 -80.38 -34.98
CA GLY A 1128 74.07 -80.25 -36.39
C GLY A 1128 72.90 -80.43 -37.36
N ASN A 1129 73.21 -80.66 -38.65
CA ASN A 1129 72.23 -80.63 -39.75
C ASN A 1129 71.67 -82.03 -40.11
N THR A 1130 72.11 -83.09 -39.43
CA THR A 1130 71.74 -84.48 -39.75
C THR A 1130 71.20 -85.22 -38.53
N ILE A 1131 70.05 -85.88 -38.68
CA ILE A 1131 69.53 -86.79 -37.65
C ILE A 1131 70.23 -88.15 -37.78
N ARG A 1132 71.17 -88.42 -36.85
CA ARG A 1132 72.04 -89.60 -36.88
C ARG A 1132 71.46 -90.83 -36.18
N GLN A 1133 70.67 -90.63 -35.13
CA GLN A 1133 70.02 -91.71 -34.38
C GLN A 1133 68.61 -91.27 -34.02
N MET A 1134 67.66 -92.20 -34.11
CA MET A 1134 66.28 -92.01 -33.65
C MET A 1134 66.00 -93.07 -32.60
N ASP A 1135 65.69 -92.61 -31.39
CA ASP A 1135 65.44 -93.47 -30.25
C ASP A 1135 64.02 -94.02 -30.36
N VAL A 1136 63.87 -95.11 -31.12
CA VAL A 1136 62.66 -95.91 -31.19
C VAL A 1136 62.90 -97.12 -30.30
N MET A 1137 62.22 -97.18 -29.17
CA MET A 1137 62.28 -98.33 -28.27
C MET A 1137 61.70 -99.55 -29.00
N LEU A 1138 62.54 -100.38 -29.62
CA LEU A 1138 62.18 -101.69 -30.14
C LEU A 1138 61.74 -102.57 -28.95
N ARG A 1139 60.47 -102.46 -28.56
CA ARG A 1139 59.92 -103.31 -27.52
C ARG A 1139 59.91 -104.75 -28.03
N GLN A 1140 60.80 -105.55 -27.43
CA GLN A 1140 60.62 -106.98 -27.24
C GLN A 1140 59.17 -107.25 -26.80
N ALA A 1141 58.55 -108.23 -27.44
CA ALA A 1141 57.20 -108.70 -27.16
C ALA A 1141 56.96 -108.90 -25.67
N PHE A 1142 55.87 -108.33 -25.13
CA PHE A 1142 55.12 -108.83 -23.96
C PHE A 1142 53.74 -108.12 -23.94
N PRO A 1143 52.72 -108.76 -23.35
CA PRO A 1143 51.47 -109.10 -24.04
C PRO A 1143 50.34 -108.09 -23.78
N ALA A 1144 49.33 -108.17 -24.63
CA ALA A 1144 48.01 -107.64 -24.35
C ALA A 1144 47.36 -108.37 -23.14
N ALA A 1145 46.60 -107.58 -22.38
CA ALA A 1145 45.58 -107.94 -21.38
C ALA A 1145 46.04 -108.38 -19.98
N ALA A 1146 45.86 -107.50 -18.97
CA ALA A 1146 44.80 -107.62 -17.95
C ALA A 1146 44.98 -106.61 -16.78
N THR A 1147 43.92 -105.82 -16.52
CA THR A 1147 43.36 -105.40 -15.21
C THR A 1147 44.16 -104.64 -14.14
N GLN A 1148 43.65 -103.43 -13.82
CA GLN A 1148 43.47 -102.76 -12.49
C GLN A 1148 44.66 -102.66 -11.52
N GLY A 1149 44.97 -101.56 -10.83
CA GLY A 1149 44.42 -100.22 -10.64
C GLY A 1149 45.35 -99.47 -9.65
N ASP A 1150 45.28 -98.14 -9.54
CA ASP A 1150 44.71 -97.48 -8.36
C ASP A 1150 44.84 -95.94 -8.40
N SER A 1151 43.88 -95.33 -7.73
CA SER A 1151 43.41 -93.93 -7.73
C SER A 1151 44.37 -92.86 -7.18
N SER A 1152 44.23 -91.61 -7.68
CA SER A 1152 44.56 -90.40 -6.90
C SER A 1152 43.29 -89.57 -6.68
N ALA A 1153 42.64 -89.80 -5.54
CA ALA A 1153 41.45 -89.08 -5.09
C ALA A 1153 41.75 -87.63 -4.69
N ILE A 1154 40.77 -86.75 -4.88
CA ILE A 1154 40.76 -85.35 -4.40
C ILE A 1154 40.81 -85.36 -2.86
N LYS A 1155 41.81 -84.68 -2.28
CA LYS A 1155 41.99 -84.57 -0.82
C LYS A 1155 41.00 -83.58 -0.19
N THR A 1156 40.63 -83.83 1.07
CA THR A 1156 39.72 -82.95 1.83
C THR A 1156 40.37 -81.61 2.23
N ILE A 1157 39.56 -80.60 2.59
CA ILE A 1157 40.04 -79.27 3.01
C ILE A 1157 41.02 -79.37 4.19
N ASP A 1158 40.76 -80.25 5.16
CA ASP A 1158 41.64 -80.46 6.31
C ASP A 1158 42.98 -81.11 5.91
N ASP A 1159 43.01 -81.95 4.86
CA ASP A 1159 44.24 -82.55 4.34
C ASP A 1159 45.09 -81.55 3.54
N ASN A 1160 44.44 -80.64 2.79
CA ASN A 1160 45.12 -79.54 2.14
C ASN A 1160 45.66 -78.51 3.15
N GLU A 1161 44.89 -78.18 4.20
CA GLU A 1161 45.34 -77.30 5.30
C GLU A 1161 46.52 -77.93 6.07
N ARG A 1162 46.49 -79.25 6.30
CA ARG A 1162 47.59 -80.02 6.89
C ARG A 1162 48.85 -79.97 6.03
N ASP A 1163 48.74 -80.25 4.72
CA ASP A 1163 49.88 -80.24 3.79
C ASP A 1163 50.52 -78.84 3.67
N LEU A 1164 49.71 -77.77 3.75
CA LEU A 1164 50.19 -76.39 3.74
C LEU A 1164 50.93 -76.02 5.03
N ILE A 1165 50.37 -76.34 6.20
CA ILE A 1165 51.03 -76.08 7.50
C ILE A 1165 52.34 -76.89 7.62
N ILE A 1166 52.38 -78.14 7.14
CA ILE A 1166 53.60 -78.96 7.12
C ILE A 1166 54.67 -78.34 6.19
N ARG A 1167 54.28 -77.81 5.02
CA ARG A 1167 55.22 -77.11 4.13
C ARG A 1167 55.79 -75.85 4.76
N ALA A 1168 54.96 -75.02 5.39
CA ALA A 1168 55.41 -73.81 6.08
C ALA A 1168 56.35 -74.14 7.26
N LEU A 1169 56.07 -75.22 8.01
CA LEU A 1169 56.95 -75.71 9.07
C LEU A 1169 58.27 -76.22 8.51
N LYS A 1170 58.30 -76.96 7.39
CA LYS A 1170 59.54 -77.41 6.75
C LYS A 1170 60.39 -76.23 6.26
N PHE A 1171 59.76 -75.23 5.65
CA PHE A 1171 60.44 -74.03 5.15
C PHE A 1171 61.06 -73.20 6.28
N CYS A 1172 60.37 -73.11 7.43
CA CYS A 1172 60.86 -72.41 8.62
C CYS A 1172 61.68 -73.32 9.56
N SER A 1173 62.18 -74.47 9.08
CA SER A 1173 62.97 -75.45 9.84
C SER A 1173 62.36 -75.86 11.19
N GLY A 1174 61.03 -76.00 11.24
CA GLY A 1174 60.27 -76.42 12.41
C GLY A 1174 60.04 -75.34 13.47
N LYS A 1175 60.36 -74.07 13.18
CA LYS A 1175 60.14 -72.93 14.07
C LYS A 1175 58.69 -72.42 13.94
N ILE A 1176 57.92 -72.45 15.03
CA ILE A 1176 56.49 -72.10 15.02
C ILE A 1176 56.28 -70.60 15.25
N SER A 1177 57.00 -69.99 16.20
CA SER A 1177 56.84 -68.59 16.62
C SER A 1177 58.14 -67.77 16.47
N GLY A 1178 57.99 -66.43 16.41
CA GLY A 1178 59.07 -65.46 16.15
C GLY A 1178 58.99 -64.88 14.73
N THR A 1179 59.81 -63.87 14.45
CA THR A 1179 59.81 -63.12 13.17
C THR A 1179 60.02 -63.99 11.93
N ASN A 1180 60.73 -65.12 12.06
CA ASN A 1180 60.92 -66.12 10.99
C ASN A 1180 60.26 -67.48 11.31
N GLY A 1181 59.17 -67.48 12.08
CA GLY A 1181 58.40 -68.69 12.41
C GLY A 1181 57.25 -68.94 11.43
N ALA A 1182 56.82 -70.20 11.29
CA ALA A 1182 55.74 -70.60 10.40
C ALA A 1182 54.41 -69.87 10.67
N ALA A 1183 54.14 -69.45 11.91
CA ALA A 1183 52.97 -68.63 12.24
C ALA A 1183 53.03 -67.25 11.59
N SER A 1184 54.21 -66.61 11.60
CA SER A 1184 54.43 -65.33 10.93
C SER A 1184 54.36 -65.47 9.41
N LEU A 1185 54.91 -66.55 8.85
CA LEU A 1185 54.85 -66.82 7.40
C LEU A 1185 53.42 -67.09 6.91
N LEU A 1186 52.63 -67.80 7.71
CA LEU A 1186 51.22 -68.08 7.44
C LEU A 1186 50.29 -66.93 7.87
N GLY A 1187 50.82 -65.82 8.40
CA GLY A 1187 50.05 -64.64 8.78
C GLY A 1187 49.09 -64.85 9.95
N VAL A 1188 49.32 -65.82 10.83
CA VAL A 1188 48.45 -66.14 11.97
C VAL A 1188 49.18 -66.00 13.32
N PRO A 1189 48.49 -65.65 14.42
CA PRO A 1189 49.09 -65.65 15.74
C PRO A 1189 49.65 -67.04 16.10
N PRO A 1190 50.81 -67.13 16.79
CA PRO A 1190 51.41 -68.43 17.11
C PRO A 1190 50.51 -69.36 17.92
N THR A 1191 49.66 -68.83 18.79
CA THR A 1191 48.66 -69.57 19.57
C THR A 1191 47.61 -70.22 18.67
N THR A 1192 47.18 -69.53 17.62
CA THR A 1192 46.22 -70.02 16.62
C THR A 1192 46.83 -71.12 15.76
N LEU A 1193 48.08 -70.95 15.31
CA LEU A 1193 48.77 -72.01 14.58
C LEU A 1193 48.96 -73.25 15.46
N TYR A 1194 49.28 -73.07 16.74
CA TYR A 1194 49.41 -74.17 17.70
C TYR A 1194 48.09 -74.95 17.86
N SER A 1195 46.97 -74.23 17.95
CA SER A 1195 45.64 -74.84 18.06
C SER A 1195 45.26 -75.61 16.79
N LYS A 1196 45.54 -75.05 15.60
CA LYS A 1196 45.31 -75.72 14.30
C LYS A 1196 46.20 -76.96 14.13
N MET A 1197 47.48 -76.90 14.50
CA MET A 1197 48.38 -78.05 14.49
C MET A 1197 47.89 -79.17 15.41
N LYS A 1198 47.35 -78.81 16.59
CA LYS A 1198 46.78 -79.78 17.53
C LYS A 1198 45.49 -80.42 17.01
N ARG A 1199 44.59 -79.64 16.39
CA ARG A 1199 43.36 -80.11 15.72
C ARG A 1199 43.67 -81.07 14.57
N LEU A 1200 44.64 -80.71 13.73
CA LEU A 1200 45.03 -81.49 12.55
C LEU A 1200 46.06 -82.60 12.86
N HIS A 1201 46.32 -82.88 14.14
CA HIS A 1201 47.26 -83.91 14.62
C HIS A 1201 48.69 -83.81 14.06
N ILE A 1202 49.19 -82.59 13.81
CA ILE A 1202 50.55 -82.35 13.34
C ILE A 1202 51.51 -82.34 14.55
N LYS A 1203 52.29 -83.41 14.72
CA LYS A 1203 53.30 -83.54 15.79
C LYS A 1203 54.70 -83.09 15.31
N LYS A 1204 55.47 -82.48 16.21
CA LYS A 1204 56.82 -81.99 15.97
C LYS A 1204 57.83 -83.14 16.12
N THR A 1205 58.12 -83.87 15.05
CA THR A 1205 59.22 -84.85 15.04
C THR A 1205 60.49 -84.20 14.49
N PHE A 1206 61.45 -83.92 15.38
CA PHE A 1206 62.84 -83.63 15.01
C PHE A 1206 63.57 -84.96 14.87
N ASN A 1207 64.15 -85.22 13.70
CA ASN A 1207 65.34 -86.05 13.59
C ASN A 1207 66.34 -85.30 12.70
N LYS A 1208 67.59 -85.34 13.18
CA LYS A 1208 68.76 -84.51 12.81
C LYS A 1208 68.98 -84.32 11.31
#